data_AF-A0A651GTQ1-F1
#
_entry.id   AF-A0A651GTQ1-F1
#
_cell.length_a   1.000
_cell.length_b   1.000
_cell.length_c   1.000
_cell.angle_alpha   90.00
_cell.angle_beta   90.00
_cell.angle_gamma   90.00
#
_symmetry.space_group_name_H-M   'P 1'
#
loop_
_entity.id
_entity.type
_entity.pdbx_description
1 polymer ?
#
loop_
_entity_poly.entity_id
_entity_poly.type
_entity_poly.pdbx_seq_one_letter_code
_entity_poly.pdbx_strand_id
1 'polypeptide(L)'
;MIFKSIYLLYRICFLGVLFLLSLLPFIVSGSMMDPTQLPKTFAFLYSGITIGSFFVIYIQWRKNDIPFRITTIDIVAGIILVYILANRYLLQDVVNFSFQFYELLGLALIYIIIRKTDTKYTPLLLLTLLVGSLLQAVYGNLQLYGIFPSWHADFKLTGSFFNPGPYAGYLASVFPAALGIWLFRNQLDFRNQRSDTEVNESDTVKKNLFIFVAFVSGVAMLLVLPATQSRAAILAVAVSTAFLLLCRYNGKEQLYRFLDTHFKKITVFVLTGVIVLGGLGAGYWVKKDSADGRLLIWKVSTQMISEQPITGLGFDRYRAGYMDAQAVWFQNNPGDPSAVLAADNHYAFNELLQFTAEQGVIGLILLLILGILIVRTTDKTNSVWLIISKAGILSIGVFAFFSYPAQILPIKLNLVLFVAIVALYGKQISLQFTLPQWLAPWLKGVLAALVLGASVWGVLHLNELRNASKTWKQGLDLYNSGNIEQSLLAYEEVYPVFNRDGDFLTNYGKALSMAGEHQRAIEVLNEAKKHVNNTIIQTALGDSYKALHRFEEAEEAYLLASYMLPERFYPKYLLAVFYEETGQAERAIPIARELFYKEPRIESTAVYEIKQEMERILLTYDDSFTEGHEDRDIEGAFNLENLPVEINRRVVISEKCDMIAYSSNRFHAFNPSLIQGAFGGGEITRSDFLEQIENDFYPYSISHDCRLLSLVSQNQQSGRFTIHLYDLEDEEMSLIPQPEGSDNGYPMFSSQGHKLAWLADGKLNIYNYRSRKSLEIVHHPEVLFQNVVWSSDGSRLYMQSNSSDIWSYHVVQNQFEHLWRSPAPFYTDRMIIPSATDEGSFYFLSDHESNVNQIYKYVGEGNAELIVESSYDKYLLRYPLDNDVIYYRENVNGHIVLRKKQDEMSSNIGPENGVVYGARPLQDGFIMTYAGLNEPATIFKWRNGSMHDLLSQPEQVSIRPPQKILNENGMVHLLYLPDSEMVSKWVLWLHGGPHEQMSVRYHVYINNLVNQGYGVIALNYPGSTGIGRAYEMRGRPVSELVEYQIEAIEKEATHILDSQPINAGNQLYVIGVSYGAMLAHLLAQRNEINIAKLVDFSGLYSAADHLADVPKLYIYGAHDYVMDDVNRRELIRRERQRAGNRRVVIEDEGHVIHRSRNIHQILQEILAFFDSEEI
;
A
#
# COMPACT_ATOMS: atom_id res chain seq x y z
N MET A 1 -54.59 -8.21 -31.91
CA MET A 1 -53.17 -8.58 -31.76
C MET A 1 -52.25 -7.37 -31.60
N ILE A 2 -52.33 -6.35 -32.48
CA ILE A 2 -51.46 -5.16 -32.49
C ILE A 2 -51.50 -4.38 -31.15
N PHE A 3 -52.68 -4.12 -30.58
CA PHE A 3 -52.81 -3.44 -29.28
C PHE A 3 -52.11 -4.17 -28.12
N LYS A 4 -52.14 -5.51 -28.06
CA LYS A 4 -51.42 -6.27 -27.02
C LYS A 4 -49.89 -6.11 -27.16
N SER A 5 -49.40 -6.03 -28.40
CA SER A 5 -47.97 -5.86 -28.71
C SER A 5 -47.45 -4.46 -28.36
N ILE A 6 -48.28 -3.42 -28.49
CA ILE A 6 -47.93 -2.04 -28.08
C ILE A 6 -47.72 -1.93 -26.57
N TYR A 7 -48.63 -2.51 -25.78
CA TYR A 7 -48.50 -2.51 -24.31
C TYR A 7 -47.32 -3.36 -23.82
N LEU A 8 -46.92 -4.37 -24.59
CA LEU A 8 -45.75 -5.19 -24.28
C LEU A 8 -44.45 -4.38 -24.37
N LEU A 9 -44.27 -3.58 -25.42
CA LEU A 9 -43.07 -2.73 -25.60
C LEU A 9 -42.88 -1.74 -24.43
N TYR A 10 -43.95 -1.08 -24.01
CA TYR A 10 -43.90 -0.19 -22.85
C TYR A 10 -43.55 -0.92 -21.55
N ARG A 11 -44.06 -2.15 -21.36
CA ARG A 11 -43.70 -2.98 -20.20
C ARG A 11 -42.23 -3.37 -20.22
N ILE A 12 -41.63 -3.61 -21.39
CA ILE A 12 -40.19 -3.89 -21.52
C ILE A 12 -39.37 -2.68 -21.07
N CYS A 13 -39.71 -1.47 -21.53
CA CYS A 13 -39.06 -0.24 -21.06
C CYS A 13 -39.18 -0.08 -19.54
N PHE A 14 -40.37 -0.30 -19.00
CA PHE A 14 -40.63 -0.20 -17.57
C PHE A 14 -39.83 -1.26 -16.77
N LEU A 15 -39.76 -2.51 -17.23
CA LEU A 15 -38.93 -3.55 -16.64
C LEU A 15 -37.44 -3.19 -16.66
N GLY A 16 -36.95 -2.57 -17.75
CA GLY A 16 -35.59 -2.05 -17.83
C GLY A 16 -35.30 -0.99 -16.76
N VAL A 17 -36.26 -0.08 -16.50
CA VAL A 17 -36.15 0.89 -15.40
C VAL A 17 -36.10 0.18 -14.03
N LEU A 18 -36.91 -0.85 -13.82
CA LEU A 18 -36.87 -1.65 -12.58
C LEU A 18 -35.51 -2.34 -12.39
N PHE A 19 -34.96 -2.90 -13.46
CA PHE A 19 -33.63 -3.52 -13.45
C PHE A 19 -32.55 -2.50 -13.05
N LEU A 20 -32.56 -1.30 -13.64
CA LEU A 20 -31.63 -0.23 -13.30
C LEU A 20 -31.74 0.20 -11.83
N LEU A 21 -32.95 0.32 -11.28
CA LEU A 21 -33.15 0.73 -9.88
C LEU A 21 -32.61 -0.29 -8.86
N SER A 22 -32.61 -1.59 -9.21
CA SER A 22 -32.24 -2.66 -8.28
C SER A 22 -30.81 -3.15 -8.45
N LEU A 23 -30.31 -3.27 -9.68
CA LEU A 23 -29.05 -3.97 -9.98
C LEU A 23 -27.89 -3.03 -10.34
N LEU A 24 -28.16 -1.81 -10.80
CA LEU A 24 -27.11 -0.84 -11.11
C LEU A 24 -26.14 -0.58 -9.94
N PRO A 25 -26.57 -0.50 -8.66
CA PRO A 25 -25.65 -0.31 -7.54
C PRO A 25 -24.58 -1.40 -7.42
N PHE A 26 -24.81 -2.61 -7.92
CA PHE A 26 -23.90 -3.76 -7.79
C PHE A 26 -22.85 -3.85 -8.89
N ILE A 27 -22.97 -3.07 -9.97
CA ILE A 27 -22.09 -3.21 -11.13
C ILE A 27 -20.72 -2.60 -10.80
N VAL A 28 -19.69 -3.43 -10.88
CA VAL A 28 -18.28 -3.10 -10.58
C VAL A 28 -17.36 -3.91 -11.50
N SER A 29 -16.17 -3.39 -11.81
CA SER A 29 -15.17 -4.08 -12.62
C SER A 29 -13.78 -3.48 -12.41
N GLY A 30 -12.79 -4.29 -12.05
CA GLY A 30 -11.39 -3.86 -11.92
C GLY A 30 -10.66 -3.50 -13.23
N SER A 31 -11.34 -3.56 -14.38
CA SER A 31 -10.71 -3.42 -15.70
C SER A 31 -10.59 -1.99 -16.23
N MET A 32 -11.06 -0.98 -15.48
CA MET A 32 -11.15 0.42 -15.92
C MET A 32 -10.63 1.36 -14.80
N MET A 33 -10.33 2.62 -15.14
CA MET A 33 -9.79 3.65 -14.22
C MET A 33 -10.57 3.75 -12.90
N ASP A 34 -11.89 3.93 -12.95
CA ASP A 34 -12.75 3.91 -11.76
C ASP A 34 -13.55 2.60 -11.68
N PRO A 35 -13.10 1.60 -10.90
CA PRO A 35 -13.66 0.26 -10.94
C PRO A 35 -15.09 0.16 -10.41
N THR A 36 -15.58 1.19 -9.72
CA THR A 36 -16.94 1.22 -9.16
C THR A 36 -17.86 2.24 -9.81
N GLN A 37 -17.36 3.20 -10.60
CA GLN A 37 -18.20 4.25 -11.20
C GLN A 37 -18.40 4.01 -12.69
N LEU A 38 -17.33 3.94 -13.49
CA LEU A 38 -17.42 3.77 -14.94
C LEU A 38 -18.22 2.52 -15.37
N PRO A 39 -18.06 1.34 -14.74
CA PRO A 39 -18.88 0.18 -15.09
C PRO A 39 -20.38 0.44 -14.90
N LYS A 40 -20.78 1.20 -13.88
CA LYS A 40 -22.17 1.61 -13.67
C LYS A 40 -22.61 2.58 -14.76
N THR A 41 -21.80 3.57 -15.09
CA THR A 41 -22.06 4.53 -16.17
C THR A 41 -22.31 3.81 -17.50
N PHE A 42 -21.39 2.94 -17.93
CA PHE A 42 -21.56 2.19 -19.18
C PHE A 42 -22.81 1.30 -19.16
N ALA A 43 -23.04 0.54 -18.08
CA ALA A 43 -24.22 -0.30 -17.95
C ALA A 43 -25.52 0.51 -18.02
N PHE A 44 -25.54 1.69 -17.39
CA PHE A 44 -26.66 2.62 -17.42
C PHE A 44 -26.89 3.17 -18.83
N LEU A 45 -25.85 3.59 -19.54
CA LEU A 45 -25.97 4.17 -20.89
C LEU A 45 -26.39 3.14 -21.94
N TYR A 46 -25.81 1.93 -21.94
CA TYR A 46 -26.26 0.83 -22.81
C TYR A 46 -27.73 0.47 -22.54
N SER A 47 -28.12 0.40 -21.27
CA SER A 47 -29.51 0.17 -20.88
C SER A 47 -30.40 1.33 -21.35
N GLY A 48 -29.92 2.58 -21.22
CA GLY A 48 -30.62 3.78 -21.67
C GLY A 48 -30.90 3.79 -23.16
N ILE A 49 -29.90 3.47 -24.00
CA ILE A 49 -30.08 3.34 -25.46
C ILE A 49 -31.11 2.25 -25.79
N THR A 50 -31.00 1.10 -25.13
CA THR A 50 -31.92 -0.03 -25.34
C THR A 50 -33.35 0.34 -24.96
N ILE A 51 -33.54 0.90 -23.77
CA ILE A 51 -34.84 1.33 -23.25
C ILE A 51 -35.41 2.45 -24.14
N GLY A 52 -34.59 3.42 -24.54
CA GLY A 52 -34.97 4.53 -25.43
C GLY A 52 -35.42 4.05 -26.80
N SER A 53 -34.71 3.08 -27.39
CA SER A 53 -35.09 2.45 -28.66
C SER A 53 -36.47 1.81 -28.57
N PHE A 54 -36.72 0.98 -27.55
CA PHE A 54 -38.03 0.38 -27.31
C PHE A 54 -39.12 1.43 -27.05
N PHE A 55 -38.78 2.52 -26.35
CA PHE A 55 -39.72 3.59 -26.06
C PHE A 55 -40.16 4.34 -27.32
N VAL A 56 -39.24 4.56 -28.27
CA VAL A 56 -39.57 5.17 -29.56
C VAL A 56 -40.41 4.22 -30.41
N ILE A 57 -40.09 2.92 -30.47
CA ILE A 57 -40.95 1.92 -31.15
C ILE A 57 -42.36 1.93 -30.53
N TYR A 58 -42.48 2.05 -29.21
CA TYR A 58 -43.76 2.21 -28.54
C TYR A 58 -44.53 3.47 -29.00
N ILE A 59 -43.85 4.62 -29.17
CA ILE A 59 -44.45 5.85 -29.70
C ILE A 59 -44.92 5.67 -31.15
N GLN A 60 -44.14 4.97 -31.99
CA GLN A 60 -44.49 4.72 -33.41
C GLN A 60 -45.88 4.10 -33.56
N TRP A 61 -46.21 3.16 -32.67
CA TRP A 61 -47.44 2.38 -32.77
C TRP A 61 -48.64 3.01 -32.03
N ARG A 62 -48.47 4.19 -31.41
CA ARG A 62 -49.58 4.97 -30.83
C ARG A 62 -50.32 5.77 -31.90
N LYS A 63 -51.64 5.95 -31.71
CA LYS A 63 -52.49 6.82 -32.55
C LYS A 63 -51.98 8.27 -32.52
N ASN A 64 -52.33 9.05 -33.55
CA ASN A 64 -51.83 10.42 -33.78
C ASN A 64 -52.30 11.44 -32.71
N ASP A 65 -53.32 11.11 -31.93
CA ASP A 65 -53.79 11.91 -30.81
C ASP A 65 -53.14 11.42 -29.51
N ILE A 66 -51.97 11.97 -29.17
CA ILE A 66 -51.30 11.67 -27.90
C ILE A 66 -51.55 12.83 -26.93
N PRO A 67 -52.46 12.71 -25.95
CA PRO A 67 -52.61 13.72 -24.93
C PRO A 67 -51.31 13.82 -24.13
N PHE A 68 -50.64 14.97 -24.20
CA PHE A 68 -49.46 15.24 -23.39
C PHE A 68 -49.91 15.84 -22.06
N ARG A 69 -49.73 15.07 -21.00
CA ARG A 69 -49.88 15.57 -19.63
C ARG A 69 -48.52 16.02 -19.14
N ILE A 70 -48.40 17.32 -18.86
CA ILE A 70 -47.20 17.94 -18.31
C ILE A 70 -47.55 18.67 -17.01
N THR A 71 -46.58 18.90 -16.16
CA THR A 71 -46.70 19.66 -14.92
C THR A 71 -45.75 20.86 -14.94
N THR A 72 -45.94 21.81 -14.03
CA THR A 72 -44.98 22.91 -13.85
C THR A 72 -43.57 22.40 -13.49
N ILE A 73 -43.47 21.26 -12.78
CA ILE A 73 -42.19 20.58 -12.51
C ILE A 73 -41.53 20.13 -13.81
N ASP A 74 -42.30 19.52 -14.72
CA ASP A 74 -41.76 19.08 -16.03
C ASP A 74 -41.20 20.26 -16.84
N ILE A 75 -41.91 21.41 -16.83
CA ILE A 75 -41.48 22.61 -17.55
C ILE A 75 -40.17 23.16 -16.96
N VAL A 76 -40.10 23.33 -15.63
CA VAL A 76 -38.90 23.89 -14.99
C VAL A 76 -37.71 22.94 -15.09
N ALA A 77 -37.92 21.63 -14.93
CA ALA A 77 -36.86 20.64 -15.16
C ALA A 77 -36.35 20.68 -16.62
N GLY A 78 -37.24 20.86 -17.59
CA GLY A 78 -36.87 21.07 -18.99
C GLY A 78 -36.08 22.35 -19.22
N ILE A 79 -36.48 23.47 -18.59
CA ILE A 79 -35.74 24.75 -18.64
C ILE A 79 -34.34 24.59 -18.04
N ILE A 80 -34.20 23.91 -16.91
CA ILE A 80 -32.89 23.63 -16.30
C ILE A 80 -32.01 22.83 -17.26
N LEU A 81 -32.55 21.77 -17.88
CA LEU A 81 -31.79 20.96 -18.85
C LEU A 81 -31.35 21.78 -20.07
N VAL A 82 -32.24 22.59 -20.63
CA VAL A 82 -31.92 23.48 -21.76
C VAL A 82 -30.89 24.53 -21.34
N TYR A 83 -31.00 25.09 -20.14
CA TYR A 83 -30.03 26.03 -19.61
C TYR A 83 -28.65 25.39 -19.45
N ILE A 84 -28.56 24.19 -18.88
CA ILE A 84 -27.30 23.44 -18.75
C ILE A 84 -26.66 23.19 -20.13
N LEU A 85 -27.47 22.81 -21.14
CA LEU A 85 -26.99 22.59 -22.50
C LEU A 85 -26.50 23.89 -23.16
N ALA A 86 -27.27 24.97 -23.04
CA ALA A 86 -26.90 26.27 -23.58
C ALA A 86 -25.64 26.81 -22.87
N ASN A 87 -25.58 26.68 -21.55
CA ASN A 87 -24.40 27.05 -20.77
C ASN A 87 -23.18 26.29 -21.28
N ARG A 88 -23.24 24.95 -21.29
CA ARG A 88 -22.13 24.09 -21.72
C ARG A 88 -21.63 24.33 -23.15
N TYR A 89 -22.52 24.52 -24.14
CA TYR A 89 -22.13 24.55 -25.56
C TYR A 89 -22.18 25.92 -26.22
N LEU A 90 -22.92 26.89 -25.66
CA LEU A 90 -23.12 28.20 -26.28
C LEU A 90 -22.53 29.34 -25.46
N LEU A 91 -22.43 29.21 -24.13
CA LEU A 91 -21.97 30.28 -23.25
C LEU A 91 -20.52 30.09 -22.76
N GLN A 92 -19.95 28.89 -22.88
CA GLN A 92 -18.60 28.57 -22.41
C GLN A 92 -17.65 28.35 -23.59
N ASP A 93 -16.43 28.87 -23.47
CA ASP A 93 -15.40 28.77 -24.51
C ASP A 93 -14.74 27.38 -24.56
N VAL A 94 -14.78 26.64 -23.45
CA VAL A 94 -14.15 25.33 -23.31
C VAL A 94 -15.18 24.28 -22.94
N VAL A 95 -15.23 23.20 -23.74
CA VAL A 95 -16.11 22.05 -23.51
C VAL A 95 -15.27 20.85 -23.08
N ASN A 96 -15.39 20.49 -21.80
CA ASN A 96 -14.68 19.35 -21.20
C ASN A 96 -15.31 18.01 -21.63
N PHE A 97 -14.53 16.94 -21.73
CA PHE A 97 -15.11 15.59 -21.80
C PHE A 97 -15.81 15.26 -20.45
N SER A 98 -16.95 14.57 -20.46
CA SER A 98 -17.74 14.35 -19.23
C SER A 98 -18.66 13.14 -19.34
N PHE A 99 -18.39 12.11 -18.53
CA PHE A 99 -19.30 10.99 -18.35
C PHE A 99 -20.60 11.41 -17.65
N GLN A 100 -20.52 12.37 -16.73
CA GLN A 100 -21.61 12.96 -15.97
C GLN A 100 -22.64 13.62 -16.90
N PHE A 101 -22.18 14.18 -18.02
CA PHE A 101 -23.06 14.75 -19.04
C PHE A 101 -23.87 13.67 -19.79
N TYR A 102 -23.23 12.57 -20.20
CA TYR A 102 -23.96 11.44 -20.80
C TYR A 102 -24.96 10.84 -19.81
N GLU A 103 -24.59 10.74 -18.53
CA GLU A 103 -25.49 10.32 -17.47
C GLU A 103 -26.70 11.26 -17.33
N LEU A 104 -26.51 12.58 -17.38
CA LEU A 104 -27.60 13.56 -17.34
C LEU A 104 -28.62 13.34 -18.46
N LEU A 105 -28.15 13.11 -19.69
CA LEU A 105 -29.02 12.83 -20.83
C LEU A 105 -29.79 11.51 -20.65
N GLY A 106 -29.11 10.45 -20.18
CA GLY A 106 -29.75 9.18 -19.86
C GLY A 106 -30.80 9.32 -18.74
N LEU A 107 -30.48 10.09 -17.69
CA LEU A 107 -31.38 10.36 -16.57
C LEU A 107 -32.62 11.16 -17.00
N ALA A 108 -32.48 12.10 -17.92
CA ALA A 108 -33.62 12.81 -18.52
C ALA A 108 -34.53 11.86 -19.31
N LEU A 109 -33.97 10.89 -20.05
CA LEU A 109 -34.75 9.85 -20.72
C LEU A 109 -35.51 8.97 -19.71
N ILE A 110 -34.85 8.52 -18.65
CA ILE A 110 -35.48 7.73 -17.58
C ILE A 110 -36.60 8.52 -16.90
N TYR A 111 -36.39 9.80 -16.61
CA TYR A 111 -37.42 10.70 -16.08
C TYR A 111 -38.67 10.71 -16.98
N ILE A 112 -38.50 10.91 -18.29
CA ILE A 112 -39.60 10.94 -19.27
C ILE A 112 -40.38 9.61 -19.27
N ILE A 113 -39.68 8.47 -19.22
CA ILE A 113 -40.31 7.14 -19.23
C ILE A 113 -41.14 6.92 -17.98
N ILE A 114 -40.59 7.24 -16.80
CA ILE A 114 -41.32 7.16 -15.52
C ILE A 114 -42.52 8.10 -15.55
N ARG A 115 -42.40 9.31 -16.09
CA ARG A 115 -43.52 10.27 -16.22
C ARG A 115 -44.66 9.78 -17.11
N LYS A 116 -44.41 8.84 -18.02
CA LYS A 116 -45.48 8.20 -18.82
C LYS A 116 -46.17 7.02 -18.10
N THR A 117 -45.69 6.64 -16.91
CA THR A 117 -46.33 5.59 -16.09
C THR A 117 -47.62 6.10 -15.43
N ASP A 118 -48.43 5.15 -14.98
CA ASP A 118 -49.63 5.41 -14.17
C ASP A 118 -49.24 5.38 -12.68
N THR A 119 -49.88 6.22 -11.87
CA THR A 119 -49.62 6.32 -10.42
C THR A 119 -49.79 4.99 -9.69
N LYS A 120 -50.57 4.03 -10.23
CA LYS A 120 -50.69 2.67 -9.69
C LYS A 120 -49.38 1.86 -9.69
N TYR A 121 -48.38 2.24 -10.48
CA TYR A 121 -47.08 1.57 -10.54
C TYR A 121 -46.06 2.12 -9.53
N THR A 122 -46.39 3.22 -8.84
CA THR A 122 -45.53 3.81 -7.80
C THR A 122 -45.11 2.82 -6.71
N PRO A 123 -46.00 1.95 -6.17
CA PRO A 123 -45.60 0.96 -5.17
C PRO A 123 -44.53 -0.01 -5.68
N LEU A 124 -44.62 -0.42 -6.95
CA LEU A 124 -43.67 -1.34 -7.57
C LEU A 124 -42.30 -0.68 -7.81
N LEU A 125 -42.28 0.59 -8.21
CA LEU A 125 -41.04 1.37 -8.34
C LEU A 125 -40.32 1.48 -6.99
N LEU A 126 -41.05 1.83 -5.93
CA LEU A 126 -40.50 1.91 -4.58
C LEU A 126 -40.10 0.54 -4.01
N LEU A 127 -40.85 -0.54 -4.32
CA LEU A 127 -40.46 -1.90 -3.95
C LEU A 127 -39.10 -2.27 -4.53
N THR A 128 -38.92 -1.97 -5.81
CA THR A 128 -37.70 -2.34 -6.53
C THR A 128 -36.49 -1.60 -5.98
N LEU A 129 -36.67 -0.32 -5.65
CA LEU A 129 -35.67 0.48 -4.95
C LEU A 129 -35.33 -0.13 -3.57
N LEU A 130 -36.33 -0.57 -2.80
CA LEU A 130 -36.12 -1.20 -1.51
C LEU A 130 -35.34 -2.51 -1.62
N VAL A 131 -35.67 -3.37 -2.60
CA VAL A 131 -34.96 -4.63 -2.83
C VAL A 131 -33.49 -4.37 -3.14
N GLY A 132 -33.18 -3.40 -4.02
CA GLY A 132 -31.79 -3.01 -4.30
C GLY A 132 -31.05 -2.54 -3.05
N SER A 133 -31.69 -1.71 -2.22
CA SER A 133 -31.09 -1.20 -0.99
C SER A 133 -30.90 -2.26 0.10
N LEU A 134 -31.83 -3.21 0.24
CA LEU A 134 -31.72 -4.33 1.16
C LEU A 134 -30.53 -5.21 0.79
N LEU A 135 -30.41 -5.57 -0.50
CA LEU A 135 -29.30 -6.38 -0.97
C LEU A 135 -27.96 -5.65 -0.77
N GLN A 136 -27.89 -4.33 -0.99
CA GLN A 136 -26.67 -3.54 -0.75
C GLN A 136 -26.35 -3.46 0.75
N ALA A 137 -27.36 -3.26 1.61
CA ALA A 137 -27.17 -3.24 3.05
C ALA A 137 -26.67 -4.59 3.59
N VAL A 138 -27.23 -5.71 3.08
CA VAL A 138 -26.73 -7.06 3.39
C VAL A 138 -25.29 -7.22 2.90
N TYR A 139 -24.99 -6.83 1.65
CA TYR A 139 -23.65 -6.92 1.10
C TYR A 139 -22.61 -6.16 1.94
N GLY A 140 -22.91 -4.93 2.37
CA GLY A 140 -22.02 -4.19 3.27
C GLY A 140 -21.86 -4.84 4.65
N ASN A 141 -22.94 -5.38 5.24
CA ASN A 141 -22.79 -6.14 6.49
C ASN A 141 -21.86 -7.36 6.30
N LEU A 142 -21.98 -8.08 5.19
CA LEU A 142 -21.10 -9.22 4.89
C LEU A 142 -19.63 -8.79 4.70
N GLN A 143 -19.37 -7.58 4.19
CA GLN A 143 -18.02 -7.02 4.15
C GLN A 143 -17.45 -6.77 5.55
N LEU A 144 -18.26 -6.27 6.50
CA LEU A 144 -17.83 -6.08 7.89
C LEU A 144 -17.43 -7.39 8.58
N TYR A 145 -18.07 -8.50 8.22
CA TYR A 145 -17.75 -9.84 8.71
C TYR A 145 -16.59 -10.52 7.94
N GLY A 146 -15.97 -9.84 6.97
CA GLY A 146 -14.88 -10.40 6.17
C GLY A 146 -15.29 -11.48 5.18
N ILE A 147 -16.59 -11.68 4.95
CA ILE A 147 -17.12 -12.68 3.99
C ILE A 147 -16.88 -12.22 2.56
N PHE A 148 -17.00 -10.91 2.31
CA PHE A 148 -16.67 -10.29 1.03
C PHE A 148 -15.61 -9.20 1.21
N PRO A 149 -14.68 -9.03 0.25
CA PRO A 149 -13.72 -7.94 0.30
C PRO A 149 -14.41 -6.59 0.05
N SER A 150 -13.78 -5.54 0.58
CA SER A 150 -14.09 -4.16 0.22
C SER A 150 -13.43 -3.79 -1.11
N TRP A 151 -14.05 -2.85 -1.84
CA TRP A 151 -13.46 -2.29 -3.08
C TRP A 151 -12.46 -1.16 -2.81
N HIS A 152 -11.96 -1.06 -1.57
CA HIS A 152 -10.97 -0.09 -1.14
C HIS A 152 -10.03 -0.73 -0.11
N ALA A 153 -8.73 -0.47 -0.22
CA ALA A 153 -7.72 -1.04 0.67
C ALA A 153 -7.91 -0.60 2.13
N ASP A 154 -8.13 0.71 2.35
CA ASP A 154 -8.19 1.29 3.70
C ASP A 154 -9.53 1.13 4.44
N PHE A 155 -10.60 0.78 3.72
CA PHE A 155 -11.95 0.73 4.31
C PHE A 155 -12.50 -0.68 4.29
N LYS A 156 -12.84 -1.23 5.47
CA LYS A 156 -13.47 -2.56 5.59
C LYS A 156 -14.89 -2.62 5.00
N LEU A 157 -15.55 -1.48 4.79
CA LEU A 157 -16.95 -1.38 4.37
C LEU A 157 -17.13 -0.30 3.31
N THR A 158 -17.58 -0.69 2.13
CA THR A 158 -17.87 0.25 1.02
C THR A 158 -19.11 -0.11 0.22
N GLY A 159 -19.74 -1.25 0.51
CA GLY A 159 -20.71 -1.85 -0.40
C GLY A 159 -20.08 -2.04 -1.78
N SER A 160 -20.83 -1.72 -2.83
CA SER A 160 -20.33 -1.70 -4.21
C SER A 160 -19.90 -0.29 -4.67
N PHE A 161 -19.50 0.59 -3.75
CA PHE A 161 -19.07 1.97 -4.02
C PHE A 161 -17.57 2.13 -3.72
N PHE A 162 -16.95 3.23 -4.16
CA PHE A 162 -15.51 3.43 -3.95
C PHE A 162 -15.14 3.82 -2.51
N ASN A 163 -16.06 4.35 -1.70
CA ASN A 163 -15.80 4.64 -0.28
C ASN A 163 -17.10 4.61 0.58
N PRO A 164 -17.00 4.62 1.92
CA PRO A 164 -18.15 4.48 2.82
C PRO A 164 -19.18 5.63 2.72
N GLY A 165 -18.76 6.82 2.27
CA GLY A 165 -19.59 8.03 2.17
C GLY A 165 -20.72 7.91 1.14
N PRO A 166 -20.44 7.71 -0.16
CA PRO A 166 -21.43 7.44 -1.21
C PRO A 166 -22.31 6.23 -0.90
N TYR A 167 -21.74 5.16 -0.34
CA TYR A 167 -22.50 3.99 0.08
C TYR A 167 -23.56 4.35 1.13
N ALA A 168 -23.17 5.07 2.17
CA ALA A 168 -24.09 5.56 3.19
C ALA A 168 -25.13 6.53 2.62
N GLY A 169 -24.72 7.41 1.70
CA GLY A 169 -25.60 8.33 0.99
C GLY A 169 -26.67 7.60 0.18
N TYR A 170 -26.31 6.52 -0.51
CA TYR A 170 -27.26 5.67 -1.24
C TYR A 170 -28.29 5.05 -0.29
N LEU A 171 -27.86 4.43 0.81
CA LEU A 171 -28.80 3.85 1.79
C LEU A 171 -29.68 4.92 2.44
N ALA A 172 -29.11 6.07 2.84
CA ALA A 172 -29.86 7.18 3.40
C ALA A 172 -30.89 7.77 2.42
N SER A 173 -30.63 7.74 1.12
CA SER A 173 -31.59 8.20 0.10
C SER A 173 -32.81 7.28 -0.02
N VAL A 174 -32.67 5.99 0.30
CA VAL A 174 -33.75 4.99 0.20
C VAL A 174 -34.48 4.77 1.52
N PHE A 175 -33.81 4.98 2.66
CA PHE A 175 -34.37 4.80 3.99
C PHE A 175 -35.77 5.44 4.22
N PRO A 176 -36.05 6.68 3.73
CA PRO A 176 -37.37 7.29 3.89
C PRO A 176 -38.50 6.48 3.24
N ALA A 177 -38.22 5.74 2.15
CA ALA A 177 -39.19 4.85 1.53
C ALA A 177 -39.53 3.67 2.44
N ALA A 178 -38.51 3.03 3.03
CA ALA A 178 -38.68 1.91 3.95
C ALA A 178 -39.52 2.32 5.17
N LEU A 179 -39.10 3.41 5.84
CA LEU A 179 -39.78 3.92 7.02
C LEU A 179 -41.18 4.41 6.69
N GLY A 180 -41.36 5.16 5.60
CA GLY A 180 -42.65 5.70 5.22
C GLY A 180 -43.68 4.61 4.89
N ILE A 181 -43.29 3.59 4.13
CA ILE A 181 -44.17 2.45 3.83
C ILE A 181 -44.63 1.76 5.13
N TRP A 182 -43.71 1.54 6.08
CA TRP A 182 -44.03 0.93 7.35
C TRP A 182 -44.90 1.83 8.26
N LEU A 183 -44.59 3.12 8.33
CA LEU A 183 -45.27 4.11 9.19
C LEU A 183 -46.71 4.39 8.74
N PHE A 184 -46.93 4.40 7.42
CA PHE A 184 -48.23 4.66 6.80
C PHE A 184 -48.95 3.38 6.34
N ARG A 185 -48.50 2.19 6.75
CA ARG A 185 -49.01 0.87 6.32
C ARG A 185 -50.55 0.71 6.34
N ASN A 186 -51.22 1.35 7.30
CA ASN A 186 -52.68 1.29 7.44
C ASN A 186 -53.41 2.14 6.39
N GLN A 187 -52.75 3.16 5.85
CA GLN A 187 -53.27 4.08 4.83
C GLN A 187 -52.90 3.65 3.40
N LEU A 188 -52.09 2.59 3.26
CA LEU A 188 -51.76 2.02 1.95
C LEU A 188 -52.96 1.26 1.39
N ASP A 189 -53.47 1.71 0.26
CA ASP A 189 -54.52 1.03 -0.50
C ASP A 189 -53.91 0.29 -1.70
N PHE A 190 -54.09 -1.04 -1.73
CA PHE A 190 -53.67 -1.94 -2.80
C PHE A 190 -54.86 -2.49 -3.60
N ARG A 191 -56.09 -2.03 -3.31
CA ARG A 191 -57.31 -2.51 -3.96
C ARG A 191 -57.31 -2.15 -5.44
N ASN A 192 -57.63 -3.12 -6.28
CA ASN A 192 -57.79 -2.91 -7.71
C ASN A 192 -59.13 -2.19 -7.97
N GLN A 193 -59.12 -1.02 -8.61
CA GLN A 193 -60.31 -0.21 -8.95
C GLN A 193 -61.39 -0.91 -9.81
N ARG A 194 -61.23 -2.19 -10.15
CA ARG A 194 -62.19 -2.98 -10.94
C ARG A 194 -63.09 -3.91 -10.13
N SER A 195 -62.91 -4.01 -8.81
CA SER A 195 -63.68 -4.94 -7.97
C SER A 195 -64.15 -4.24 -6.70
N ASP A 196 -65.35 -3.66 -6.73
CA ASP A 196 -66.03 -3.12 -5.55
C ASP A 196 -66.65 -4.23 -4.66
N THR A 197 -66.35 -5.49 -4.93
CA THR A 197 -66.84 -6.64 -4.14
C THR A 197 -65.66 -7.50 -3.70
N GLU A 198 -65.55 -7.62 -2.37
CA GLU A 198 -64.65 -8.47 -1.56
C GLU A 198 -63.13 -8.25 -1.66
N VAL A 199 -62.50 -8.10 -0.49
CA VAL A 199 -61.03 -8.08 -0.35
C VAL A 199 -60.52 -9.48 -0.65
N ASN A 200 -59.86 -9.64 -1.79
CA ASN A 200 -59.25 -10.91 -2.18
C ASN A 200 -58.04 -11.22 -1.26
N GLU A 201 -57.94 -12.42 -0.68
CA GLU A 201 -56.86 -12.81 0.24
C GLU A 201 -55.46 -12.54 -0.35
N SER A 202 -55.31 -12.73 -1.66
CA SER A 202 -54.09 -12.44 -2.43
C SER A 202 -53.59 -10.99 -2.24
N ASP A 203 -54.50 -10.00 -2.19
CA ASP A 203 -54.10 -8.59 -2.11
C ASP A 203 -53.66 -8.20 -0.70
N THR A 204 -54.24 -8.83 0.33
CA THR A 204 -53.78 -8.74 1.72
C THR A 204 -52.38 -9.34 1.88
N VAL A 205 -52.12 -10.52 1.27
CA VAL A 205 -50.80 -11.16 1.30
C VAL A 205 -49.73 -10.28 0.62
N LYS A 206 -50.03 -9.73 -0.57
CA LYS A 206 -49.10 -8.82 -1.28
C LYS A 206 -48.78 -7.57 -0.46
N LYS A 207 -49.80 -6.96 0.16
CA LYS A 207 -49.62 -5.79 1.04
C LYS A 207 -48.73 -6.12 2.23
N ASN A 208 -48.95 -7.25 2.89
CA ASN A 208 -48.17 -7.67 4.06
C ASN A 208 -46.72 -8.00 3.67
N LEU A 209 -46.49 -8.69 2.54
CA LEU A 209 -45.15 -8.95 2.02
C LEU A 209 -44.42 -7.65 1.69
N PHE A 210 -45.10 -6.69 1.06
CA PHE A 210 -44.53 -5.38 0.75
C PHE A 210 -44.10 -4.61 2.01
N ILE A 211 -44.94 -4.62 3.06
CA ILE A 211 -44.62 -4.01 4.35
C ILE A 211 -43.46 -4.75 5.04
N PHE A 212 -43.42 -6.09 4.96
CA PHE A 212 -42.34 -6.90 5.53
C PHE A 212 -41.00 -6.57 4.86
N VAL A 213 -40.95 -6.52 3.52
CA VAL A 213 -39.74 -6.12 2.78
C VAL A 213 -39.29 -4.72 3.19
N ALA A 214 -40.22 -3.75 3.29
CA ALA A 214 -39.89 -2.40 3.74
C ALA A 214 -39.32 -2.38 5.16
N PHE A 215 -39.91 -3.14 6.09
CA PHE A 215 -39.42 -3.26 7.47
C PHE A 215 -38.01 -3.86 7.53
N VAL A 216 -37.78 -5.01 6.89
CA VAL A 216 -36.48 -5.69 6.86
C VAL A 216 -35.42 -4.80 6.20
N SER A 217 -35.76 -4.12 5.10
CA SER A 217 -34.87 -3.15 4.45
C SER A 217 -34.48 -2.01 5.40
N GLY A 218 -35.44 -1.44 6.12
CA GLY A 218 -35.21 -0.38 7.10
C GLY A 218 -34.27 -0.82 8.23
N VAL A 219 -34.48 -2.02 8.79
CA VAL A 219 -33.62 -2.59 9.84
C VAL A 219 -32.21 -2.84 9.31
N ALA A 220 -32.07 -3.49 8.15
CA ALA A 220 -30.76 -3.77 7.55
C ALA A 220 -29.94 -2.49 7.30
N MET A 221 -30.59 -1.42 6.82
CA MET A 221 -29.95 -0.12 6.64
C MET A 221 -29.52 0.52 7.97
N LEU A 222 -30.36 0.45 9.02
CA LEU A 222 -30.01 1.02 10.33
C LEU A 222 -28.85 0.29 11.02
N LEU A 223 -28.68 -1.01 10.76
CA LEU A 223 -27.56 -1.78 11.32
C LEU A 223 -26.22 -1.39 10.69
N VAL A 224 -26.19 -1.08 9.38
CA VAL A 224 -24.94 -0.79 8.67
C VAL A 224 -24.55 0.69 8.66
N LEU A 225 -25.53 1.61 8.69
CA LEU A 225 -25.28 3.06 8.59
C LEU A 225 -24.32 3.62 9.66
N PRO A 226 -24.39 3.23 10.95
CA PRO A 226 -23.43 3.69 11.96
C PRO A 226 -21.99 3.27 11.63
N ALA A 227 -21.79 2.06 11.08
CA ALA A 227 -20.48 1.54 10.73
C ALA A 227 -19.81 2.30 9.57
N THR A 228 -20.56 3.04 8.75
CA THR A 228 -19.99 3.86 7.67
C THR A 228 -19.36 5.16 8.17
N GLN A 229 -19.65 5.55 9.41
CA GLN A 229 -19.21 6.82 10.02
C GLN A 229 -19.62 8.09 9.23
N SER A 230 -20.64 8.00 8.36
CA SER A 230 -21.11 9.13 7.54
C SER A 230 -22.13 9.99 8.29
N ARG A 231 -21.66 11.10 8.88
CA ARG A 231 -22.51 12.06 9.62
C ARG A 231 -23.60 12.69 8.75
N ALA A 232 -23.27 13.03 7.51
CA ALA A 232 -24.22 13.59 6.57
C ALA A 232 -25.36 12.61 6.29
N ALA A 233 -25.07 11.30 6.17
CA ALA A 233 -26.08 10.27 5.96
C ALA A 233 -26.97 10.09 7.21
N ILE A 234 -26.37 10.07 8.41
CA ILE A 234 -27.12 10.00 9.67
C ILE A 234 -28.05 11.21 9.83
N LEU A 235 -27.56 12.42 9.54
CA LEU A 235 -28.37 13.64 9.58
C LEU A 235 -29.52 13.58 8.55
N ALA A 236 -29.26 13.13 7.33
CA ALA A 236 -30.27 12.96 6.30
C ALA A 236 -31.38 11.98 6.73
N VAL A 237 -31.01 10.85 7.34
CA VAL A 237 -31.95 9.88 7.93
C VAL A 237 -32.75 10.49 9.07
N ALA A 238 -32.12 11.24 9.98
CA ALA A 238 -32.81 11.88 11.11
C ALA A 238 -33.83 12.94 10.64
N VAL A 239 -33.44 13.82 9.72
CA VAL A 239 -34.31 14.90 9.20
C VAL A 239 -35.49 14.32 8.40
N SER A 240 -35.24 13.34 7.53
CA SER A 240 -36.31 12.69 6.77
C SER A 240 -37.25 11.86 7.65
N THR A 241 -36.74 11.22 8.71
CA THR A 241 -37.55 10.56 9.75
C THR A 241 -38.46 11.54 10.47
N ALA A 242 -37.91 12.67 10.93
CA ALA A 242 -38.68 13.72 11.59
C ALA A 242 -39.80 14.25 10.69
N PHE A 243 -39.50 14.51 9.41
CA PHE A 243 -40.49 14.90 8.41
C PHE A 243 -41.63 13.87 8.27
N LEU A 244 -41.30 12.58 8.13
CA LEU A 244 -42.30 11.51 8.00
C LEU A 244 -43.18 11.37 9.26
N LEU A 245 -42.59 11.47 10.46
CA LEU A 245 -43.32 11.45 11.73
C LEU A 245 -44.26 12.64 11.85
N LEU A 246 -43.80 13.84 11.49
CA LEU A 246 -44.64 15.03 11.44
C LEU A 246 -45.83 14.80 10.52
N CYS A 247 -45.62 14.33 9.29
CA CYS A 247 -46.72 14.03 8.36
C CYS A 247 -47.69 12.95 8.88
N ARG A 248 -47.19 11.92 9.58
CA ARG A 248 -48.02 10.82 10.09
C ARG A 248 -48.95 11.24 11.21
N TYR A 249 -48.46 12.12 12.09
CA TYR A 249 -49.16 12.51 13.32
C TYR A 249 -49.80 13.90 13.22
N ASN A 250 -49.56 14.68 12.16
CA ASN A 250 -50.28 15.95 11.85
C ASN A 250 -51.74 15.78 11.38
N GLY A 251 -52.45 14.74 11.84
CA GLY A 251 -53.91 14.79 11.90
C GLY A 251 -54.29 15.75 13.03
N LYS A 252 -54.86 16.91 12.69
CA LYS A 252 -55.17 18.07 13.56
C LYS A 252 -55.88 17.79 14.91
N GLU A 253 -56.25 16.56 15.26
CA GLU A 253 -56.87 16.26 16.56
C GLU A 253 -55.98 15.50 17.55
N GLN A 254 -55.01 14.68 17.11
CA GLN A 254 -54.21 13.86 18.03
C GLN A 254 -52.92 14.55 18.45
N LEU A 255 -52.29 15.31 17.54
CA LEU A 255 -51.15 16.15 17.88
C LEU A 255 -51.57 17.35 18.75
N TYR A 256 -52.78 17.89 18.57
CA TYR A 256 -53.31 18.97 19.41
C TYR A 256 -53.55 18.52 20.86
N ARG A 257 -53.99 17.27 21.10
CA ARG A 257 -54.12 16.72 22.46
C ARG A 257 -52.77 16.43 23.15
N PHE A 258 -51.71 16.16 22.38
CA PHE A 258 -50.36 15.95 22.91
C PHE A 258 -49.57 17.26 23.09
N LEU A 259 -49.84 18.27 22.25
CA LEU A 259 -49.14 19.57 22.18
C LEU A 259 -50.03 20.77 22.57
N ASP A 260 -50.85 20.63 23.62
CA ASP A 260 -51.88 21.61 23.99
C ASP A 260 -51.39 22.87 24.72
N THR A 261 -50.08 23.11 24.78
CA THR A 261 -49.52 24.35 25.33
C THR A 261 -48.42 24.88 24.44
N HIS A 262 -48.45 26.20 24.17
CA HIS A 262 -47.42 26.91 23.40
C HIS A 262 -46.00 26.61 23.92
N PHE A 263 -45.89 26.37 25.23
CA PHE A 263 -44.69 25.91 25.92
C PHE A 263 -44.17 24.56 25.41
N LYS A 264 -45.00 23.51 25.30
CA LYS A 264 -44.57 22.16 24.85
C LYS A 264 -44.17 22.10 23.38
N LYS A 265 -44.75 22.95 22.51
CA LYS A 265 -44.33 23.10 21.10
C LYS A 265 -42.92 23.68 21.00
N ILE A 266 -42.65 24.73 21.78
CA ILE A 266 -41.30 25.31 21.90
C ILE A 266 -40.38 24.27 22.53
N THR A 267 -40.78 23.54 23.57
CA THR A 267 -39.93 22.52 24.22
C THR A 267 -39.56 21.38 23.27
N VAL A 268 -40.46 20.77 22.51
CA VAL A 268 -40.12 19.67 21.58
C VAL A 268 -39.30 20.18 20.40
N PHE A 269 -39.61 21.35 19.86
CA PHE A 269 -38.82 21.99 18.80
C PHE A 269 -37.41 22.35 19.30
N VAL A 270 -37.29 22.88 20.51
CA VAL A 270 -36.02 23.17 21.18
C VAL A 270 -35.29 21.88 21.54
N LEU A 271 -35.95 20.82 22.01
CA LEU A 271 -35.29 19.55 22.35
C LEU A 271 -34.77 18.85 21.09
N THR A 272 -35.57 18.82 20.02
CA THR A 272 -35.16 18.28 18.72
C THR A 272 -34.06 19.15 18.12
N GLY A 273 -34.19 20.47 18.23
CA GLY A 273 -33.15 21.43 17.86
C GLY A 273 -31.86 21.22 18.65
N VAL A 274 -31.93 20.98 19.96
CA VAL A 274 -30.80 20.70 20.85
C VAL A 274 -30.19 19.33 20.59
N ILE A 275 -30.98 18.32 20.23
CA ILE A 275 -30.46 16.99 19.85
C ILE A 275 -29.78 17.06 18.48
N VAL A 276 -30.35 17.79 17.52
CA VAL A 276 -29.76 17.97 16.18
C VAL A 276 -28.54 18.87 16.26
N LEU A 277 -28.62 20.02 16.92
CA LEU A 277 -27.48 20.94 17.12
C LEU A 277 -26.41 20.33 18.03
N GLY A 278 -26.81 19.58 19.06
CA GLY A 278 -25.91 18.81 19.93
C GLY A 278 -25.24 17.67 19.18
N GLY A 279 -25.96 16.96 18.31
CA GLY A 279 -25.40 15.93 17.43
C GLY A 279 -24.51 16.50 16.33
N LEU A 280 -24.84 17.67 15.78
CA LEU A 280 -23.99 18.41 14.83
C LEU A 280 -22.75 18.98 15.51
N GLY A 281 -22.89 19.52 16.72
CA GLY A 281 -21.79 20.04 17.55
C GLY A 281 -20.85 18.93 18.00
N ALA A 282 -21.38 17.86 18.61
CA ALA A 282 -20.60 16.68 18.96
C ALA A 282 -19.97 16.04 17.71
N GLY A 283 -20.70 16.00 16.59
CA GLY A 283 -20.19 15.58 15.30
C GLY A 283 -18.99 16.42 14.85
N TYR A 284 -19.10 17.75 14.86
CA TYR A 284 -17.99 18.66 14.52
C TYR A 284 -16.74 18.36 15.35
N TRP A 285 -16.87 18.29 16.67
CA TRP A 285 -15.74 18.05 17.57
C TRP A 285 -15.08 16.66 17.38
N VAL A 286 -15.82 15.64 16.94
CA VAL A 286 -15.27 14.28 16.73
C VAL A 286 -14.40 14.15 15.46
N LYS A 287 -14.58 14.98 14.42
CA LYS A 287 -13.66 15.07 13.25
C LYS A 287 -13.63 16.52 12.78
N LYS A 288 -13.00 17.36 13.59
CA LYS A 288 -12.90 18.80 13.37
C LYS A 288 -12.18 19.11 12.06
N ASP A 289 -11.03 18.48 11.81
CA ASP A 289 -10.21 18.72 10.62
C ASP A 289 -10.96 18.46 9.31
N SER A 290 -11.81 17.42 9.28
CA SER A 290 -12.64 17.14 8.10
C SER A 290 -13.72 18.21 7.88
N ALA A 291 -14.23 18.83 8.94
CA ALA A 291 -15.20 19.92 8.83
C ALA A 291 -14.49 21.22 8.41
N ASP A 292 -13.35 21.53 9.01
CA ASP A 292 -12.57 22.72 8.70
C ASP A 292 -12.01 22.68 7.27
N GLY A 293 -11.61 21.50 6.78
CA GLY A 293 -11.19 21.32 5.37
C GLY A 293 -12.33 21.62 4.39
N ARG A 294 -13.58 21.22 4.71
CA ARG A 294 -14.74 21.58 3.90
C ARG A 294 -15.05 23.07 3.95
N LEU A 295 -14.83 23.73 5.09
CA LEU A 295 -14.99 25.18 5.18
C LEU A 295 -13.99 25.92 4.29
N LEU A 296 -12.74 25.45 4.19
CA LEU A 296 -11.78 25.98 3.20
C LEU A 296 -12.30 25.78 1.78
N ILE A 297 -12.71 24.56 1.42
CA ILE A 297 -13.28 24.27 0.09
C ILE A 297 -14.44 25.20 -0.23
N TRP A 298 -15.31 25.47 0.74
CA TRP A 298 -16.45 26.37 0.55
C TRP A 298 -16.00 27.82 0.34
N LYS A 299 -15.02 28.32 1.12
CA LYS A 299 -14.45 29.66 0.93
C LYS A 299 -13.87 29.81 -0.48
N VAL A 300 -13.02 28.88 -0.92
CA VAL A 300 -12.44 28.90 -2.27
C VAL A 300 -13.54 28.84 -3.34
N SER A 301 -14.56 28.01 -3.15
CA SER A 301 -15.70 27.93 -4.07
C SER A 301 -16.47 29.25 -4.16
N THR A 302 -16.61 30.01 -3.07
CA THR A 302 -17.24 31.34 -3.13
C THR A 302 -16.42 32.35 -3.94
N GLN A 303 -15.09 32.22 -3.95
CA GLN A 303 -14.23 33.01 -4.81
C GLN A 303 -14.46 32.65 -6.29
N MET A 304 -14.51 31.35 -6.64
CA MET A 304 -14.84 30.91 -8.01
C MET A 304 -16.19 31.48 -8.49
N ILE A 305 -17.20 31.48 -7.61
CA ILE A 305 -18.50 32.07 -7.91
C ILE A 305 -18.38 33.58 -8.12
N SER A 306 -17.55 34.28 -7.36
CA SER A 306 -17.36 35.73 -7.50
C SER A 306 -16.68 36.13 -8.82
N GLU A 307 -15.84 35.26 -9.37
CA GLU A 307 -15.14 35.47 -10.65
C GLU A 307 -16.08 35.28 -11.86
N GLN A 308 -17.01 34.32 -11.80
CA GLN A 308 -18.01 34.09 -12.85
C GLN A 308 -19.45 33.92 -12.31
N PRO A 309 -20.07 34.98 -11.76
CA PRO A 309 -21.29 34.85 -10.94
C PRO A 309 -22.56 34.51 -11.71
N ILE A 310 -22.70 34.95 -12.97
CA ILE A 310 -23.97 34.84 -13.70
C ILE A 310 -24.18 33.43 -14.24
N THR A 311 -23.19 32.91 -14.98
CA THR A 311 -23.25 31.64 -15.71
C THR A 311 -22.39 30.55 -15.10
N GLY A 312 -21.47 30.88 -14.18
CA GLY A 312 -20.49 29.92 -13.66
C GLY A 312 -19.53 29.42 -14.75
N LEU A 313 -18.75 28.40 -14.40
CA LEU A 313 -17.70 27.82 -15.26
C LEU A 313 -18.21 26.89 -16.37
N GLY A 314 -19.46 26.42 -16.29
CA GLY A 314 -19.99 25.35 -17.12
C GLY A 314 -20.20 24.03 -16.40
N PHE A 315 -21.08 23.20 -16.97
CA PHE A 315 -21.40 21.87 -16.43
C PHE A 315 -20.16 20.98 -16.34
N ASP A 316 -19.92 20.42 -15.15
CA ASP A 316 -18.81 19.50 -14.86
C ASP A 316 -17.43 20.15 -15.04
N ARG A 317 -17.33 21.44 -14.72
CA ARG A 317 -16.08 22.23 -14.79
C ARG A 317 -15.58 22.74 -13.45
N TYR A 318 -16.17 22.31 -12.33
CA TYR A 318 -15.67 22.70 -10.99
C TYR A 318 -14.19 22.36 -10.79
N ARG A 319 -13.78 21.15 -11.20
CA ARG A 319 -12.38 20.69 -11.14
C ARG A 319 -11.41 21.52 -11.99
N ALA A 320 -11.91 22.14 -13.06
CA ALA A 320 -11.09 22.98 -13.94
C ALA A 320 -10.62 24.27 -13.24
N GLY A 321 -11.47 24.86 -12.38
CA GLY A 321 -11.18 26.15 -11.75
C GLY A 321 -10.79 26.10 -10.27
N TYR A 322 -11.03 24.98 -9.58
CA TYR A 322 -10.86 24.95 -8.11
C TYR A 322 -9.42 25.16 -7.65
N MET A 323 -8.45 24.45 -8.26
CA MET A 323 -7.06 24.56 -7.84
C MET A 323 -6.44 25.92 -8.17
N ASP A 324 -6.85 26.55 -9.27
CA ASP A 324 -6.46 27.91 -9.61
C ASP A 324 -6.99 28.92 -8.58
N ALA A 325 -8.28 28.80 -8.22
CA ALA A 325 -8.87 29.64 -7.17
C ALA A 325 -8.21 29.39 -5.80
N GLN A 326 -7.85 28.15 -5.47
CA GLN A 326 -7.13 27.82 -4.25
C GLN A 326 -5.73 28.44 -4.23
N ALA A 327 -5.03 28.44 -5.37
CA ALA A 327 -3.74 29.09 -5.50
C ALA A 327 -3.85 30.61 -5.31
N VAL A 328 -4.82 31.26 -5.97
CA VAL A 328 -5.09 32.70 -5.80
C VAL A 328 -5.46 33.03 -4.35
N TRP A 329 -6.23 32.16 -3.67
CA TRP A 329 -6.57 32.34 -2.26
C TRP A 329 -5.32 32.40 -1.38
N PHE A 330 -4.43 31.42 -1.49
CA PHE A 330 -3.21 31.37 -0.66
C PHE A 330 -2.16 32.39 -1.08
N GLN A 331 -2.12 32.79 -2.36
CA GLN A 331 -1.30 33.90 -2.81
C GLN A 331 -1.73 35.22 -2.17
N ASN A 332 -3.05 35.48 -2.08
CA ASN A 332 -3.60 36.69 -1.48
C ASN A 332 -3.68 36.64 0.06
N ASN A 333 -3.60 35.46 0.66
CA ASN A 333 -3.65 35.25 2.10
C ASN A 333 -2.46 34.39 2.60
N PRO A 334 -1.21 34.87 2.47
CA PRO A 334 -0.04 34.14 2.97
C PRO A 334 -0.18 33.86 4.48
N GLY A 335 0.06 32.62 4.90
CA GLY A 335 -0.05 32.22 6.31
C GLY A 335 -1.46 31.94 6.82
N ASP A 336 -2.47 31.83 5.94
CA ASP A 336 -3.80 31.34 6.33
C ASP A 336 -3.68 29.96 7.01
N PRO A 337 -4.15 29.80 8.27
CA PRO A 337 -4.03 28.54 9.02
C PRO A 337 -4.67 27.33 8.33
N SER A 338 -5.60 27.55 7.39
CA SER A 338 -6.23 26.49 6.63
C SER A 338 -5.34 25.90 5.53
N ALA A 339 -4.16 26.46 5.26
CA ALA A 339 -3.19 25.92 4.30
C ALA A 339 -2.83 24.45 4.58
N VAL A 340 -2.80 24.05 5.86
CA VAL A 340 -2.54 22.65 6.29
C VAL A 340 -3.63 21.67 5.84
N LEU A 341 -4.82 22.17 5.51
CA LEU A 341 -5.98 21.40 5.07
C LEU A 341 -6.14 21.40 3.54
N ALA A 342 -5.31 22.16 2.82
CA ALA A 342 -5.34 22.24 1.36
C ALA A 342 -4.97 20.89 0.72
N ALA A 343 -5.73 20.51 -0.31
CA ALA A 343 -5.54 19.28 -1.07
C ALA A 343 -6.03 19.49 -2.52
N ASP A 344 -5.70 18.55 -3.41
CA ASP A 344 -6.32 18.47 -4.74
C ASP A 344 -7.76 17.97 -4.58
N ASN A 345 -8.70 18.90 -4.57
CA ASN A 345 -10.11 18.62 -4.29
C ASN A 345 -10.92 18.57 -5.58
N HIS A 346 -11.74 17.53 -5.71
CA HIS A 346 -12.58 17.34 -6.90
C HIS A 346 -14.03 17.78 -6.72
N TYR A 347 -14.47 18.00 -5.48
CA TYR A 347 -15.87 18.30 -5.14
C TYR A 347 -15.95 19.40 -4.09
N ALA A 348 -17.01 20.21 -4.15
CA ALA A 348 -17.25 21.21 -3.11
C ALA A 348 -17.73 20.60 -1.78
N PHE A 349 -18.10 19.31 -1.77
CA PHE A 349 -18.83 18.64 -0.67
C PHE A 349 -20.10 19.42 -0.23
N ASN A 350 -20.65 20.21 -1.16
CA ASN A 350 -21.89 20.95 -1.05
C ASN A 350 -22.39 21.16 -2.48
N GLU A 351 -23.40 20.38 -2.89
CA GLU A 351 -23.89 20.38 -4.27
C GLU A 351 -24.52 21.72 -4.68
N LEU A 352 -25.13 22.46 -3.74
CA LEU A 352 -25.67 23.78 -4.08
C LEU A 352 -24.55 24.75 -4.42
N LEU A 353 -23.45 24.69 -3.66
CA LEU A 353 -22.29 25.53 -3.90
C LEU A 353 -21.58 25.14 -5.20
N GLN A 354 -21.34 23.85 -5.42
CA GLN A 354 -20.74 23.35 -6.66
C GLN A 354 -21.62 23.68 -7.87
N PHE A 355 -22.92 23.42 -7.79
CA PHE A 355 -23.86 23.74 -8.87
C PHE A 355 -23.89 25.24 -9.16
N THR A 356 -23.75 26.10 -8.15
CA THR A 356 -23.66 27.55 -8.35
C THR A 356 -22.33 27.96 -8.99
N ALA A 357 -21.21 27.33 -8.61
CA ALA A 357 -19.92 27.57 -9.26
C ALA A 357 -19.92 27.14 -10.74
N GLU A 358 -20.64 26.07 -11.09
CA GLU A 358 -20.73 25.57 -12.46
C GLU A 358 -21.82 26.26 -13.30
N GLN A 359 -22.97 26.59 -12.72
CA GLN A 359 -24.15 27.07 -13.45
C GLN A 359 -24.51 28.53 -13.15
N GLY A 360 -23.76 29.18 -12.26
CA GLY A 360 -23.98 30.54 -11.79
C GLY A 360 -25.28 30.73 -11.00
N VAL A 361 -25.56 31.98 -10.65
CA VAL A 361 -26.76 32.38 -9.90
C VAL A 361 -28.04 32.08 -10.68
N ILE A 362 -28.00 32.11 -12.03
CA ILE A 362 -29.16 31.72 -12.86
C ILE A 362 -29.52 30.26 -12.59
N GLY A 363 -28.54 29.35 -12.63
CA GLY A 363 -28.73 27.95 -12.31
C GLY A 363 -29.32 27.76 -10.91
N LEU A 364 -28.74 28.42 -9.91
CA LEU A 364 -29.21 28.36 -8.52
C LEU A 364 -30.68 28.79 -8.38
N ILE A 365 -31.08 29.89 -9.02
CA ILE A 365 -32.48 30.38 -9.00
C ILE A 365 -33.42 29.33 -9.58
N LEU A 366 -33.07 28.73 -10.73
CA LEU A 366 -33.89 27.70 -11.36
C LEU A 366 -34.03 26.46 -10.45
N LEU A 367 -32.94 26.03 -9.81
CA LEU A 367 -32.94 24.92 -8.87
C LEU A 367 -33.79 25.20 -7.62
N LEU A 368 -33.74 26.42 -7.07
CA LEU A 368 -34.57 26.85 -5.95
C LEU A 368 -36.06 26.89 -6.34
N ILE A 369 -36.40 27.37 -7.55
CA ILE A 369 -37.77 27.33 -8.08
C ILE A 369 -38.26 25.89 -8.14
N LEU A 370 -37.45 24.96 -8.67
CA LEU A 370 -37.79 23.53 -8.72
C LEU A 370 -38.05 22.97 -7.31
N GLY A 371 -37.19 23.28 -6.34
CA GLY A 371 -37.35 22.88 -4.94
C GLY A 371 -38.66 23.39 -4.32
N ILE A 372 -38.99 24.67 -4.54
CA ILE A 372 -40.24 25.29 -4.06
C ILE A 372 -41.46 24.58 -4.69
N LEU A 373 -41.41 24.26 -5.99
CA LEU A 373 -42.48 23.54 -6.68
C LEU A 373 -42.66 22.12 -6.15
N ILE A 374 -41.58 21.41 -5.87
CA ILE A 374 -41.62 20.07 -5.26
C ILE A 374 -42.32 20.14 -3.89
N VAL A 375 -41.93 21.09 -3.03
CA VAL A 375 -42.54 21.26 -1.71
C VAL A 375 -44.04 21.60 -1.82
N ARG A 376 -44.40 22.53 -2.70
CA ARG A 376 -45.78 23.01 -2.90
C ARG A 376 -46.71 22.02 -3.59
N THR A 377 -46.17 21.00 -4.26
CA THR A 377 -46.98 20.01 -4.98
C THR A 377 -47.86 19.23 -4.02
N THR A 378 -49.17 19.27 -4.19
CA THR A 378 -50.15 18.47 -3.44
C THR A 378 -51.05 17.71 -4.40
N ASP A 379 -51.55 16.56 -3.97
CA ASP A 379 -52.60 15.83 -4.66
C ASP A 379 -53.91 15.93 -3.88
N LYS A 380 -55.04 15.70 -4.56
CA LYS A 380 -56.39 15.83 -3.96
C LYS A 380 -56.60 14.91 -2.74
N THR A 381 -55.83 13.84 -2.63
CA THR A 381 -55.95 12.79 -1.61
C THR A 381 -54.83 12.80 -0.58
N ASN A 382 -53.84 13.71 -0.68
CA ASN A 382 -52.61 13.67 0.13
C ASN A 382 -51.99 12.27 0.17
N SER A 383 -51.73 11.70 -1.02
CA SER A 383 -51.24 10.34 -1.20
C SER A 383 -49.96 10.10 -0.39
N VAL A 384 -49.94 8.99 0.35
CA VAL A 384 -48.76 8.52 1.10
C VAL A 384 -47.52 8.43 0.20
N TRP A 385 -47.68 8.03 -1.06
CA TRP A 385 -46.58 7.90 -2.01
C TRP A 385 -45.90 9.23 -2.35
N LEU A 386 -46.69 10.32 -2.40
CA LEU A 386 -46.17 11.68 -2.59
C LEU A 386 -45.35 12.13 -1.37
N ILE A 387 -45.85 11.86 -0.15
CA ILE A 387 -45.15 12.18 1.11
C ILE A 387 -43.82 11.45 1.18
N ILE A 388 -43.81 10.15 0.89
CA ILE A 388 -42.60 9.31 0.87
C ILE A 388 -41.56 9.85 -0.11
N SER A 389 -41.99 10.20 -1.32
CA SER A 389 -41.07 10.69 -2.35
C SER A 389 -40.46 12.04 -1.99
N LYS A 390 -41.24 12.94 -1.37
CA LYS A 390 -40.72 14.20 -0.81
C LYS A 390 -39.71 13.96 0.31
N ALA A 391 -39.94 12.96 1.17
CA ALA A 391 -38.99 12.59 2.22
C ALA A 391 -37.67 12.05 1.64
N GLY A 392 -37.73 11.29 0.55
CA GLY A 392 -36.56 10.85 -0.22
C GLY A 392 -35.75 12.02 -0.78
N ILE A 393 -36.42 12.97 -1.45
CA ILE A 393 -35.78 14.19 -1.97
C ILE A 393 -35.17 15.02 -0.83
N LEU A 394 -35.87 15.15 0.30
CA LEU A 394 -35.37 15.86 1.48
C LEU A 394 -34.11 15.18 2.04
N SER A 395 -34.10 13.84 2.13
CA SER A 395 -32.93 13.08 2.58
C SER A 395 -31.73 13.34 1.67
N ILE A 396 -31.91 13.22 0.34
CA ILE A 396 -30.85 13.52 -0.64
C ILE A 396 -30.40 14.98 -0.53
N GLY A 397 -31.33 15.92 -0.39
CA GLY A 397 -31.02 17.35 -0.24
C GLY A 397 -30.19 17.64 0.99
N VAL A 398 -30.55 17.10 2.16
CA VAL A 398 -29.77 17.25 3.40
C VAL A 398 -28.38 16.64 3.25
N PHE A 399 -28.28 15.46 2.64
CA PHE A 399 -26.99 14.83 2.36
C PHE A 399 -26.13 15.69 1.41
N ALA A 400 -26.75 16.31 0.41
CA ALA A 400 -26.11 17.15 -0.60
C ALA A 400 -25.52 18.46 -0.05
N PHE A 401 -25.96 18.96 1.10
CA PHE A 401 -25.34 20.13 1.76
C PHE A 401 -23.95 19.84 2.32
N PHE A 402 -23.63 18.55 2.57
CA PHE A 402 -22.42 18.13 3.26
C PHE A 402 -21.69 16.97 2.53
N SER A 403 -22.07 16.69 1.29
CA SER A 403 -21.51 15.61 0.46
C SER A 403 -21.75 15.88 -1.02
N TYR A 404 -21.54 14.89 -1.87
CA TYR A 404 -21.51 15.01 -3.33
C TYR A 404 -22.42 13.97 -4.05
N PRO A 405 -23.71 13.84 -3.69
CA PRO A 405 -24.61 12.84 -4.29
C PRO A 405 -24.85 13.00 -5.79
N ALA A 406 -24.63 14.17 -6.40
CA ALA A 406 -24.78 14.34 -7.85
C ALA A 406 -23.65 13.66 -8.63
N GLN A 407 -22.57 13.26 -7.96
CA GLN A 407 -21.45 12.53 -8.55
C GLN A 407 -21.66 11.01 -8.47
N ILE A 408 -22.74 10.55 -7.83
CA ILE A 408 -23.01 9.13 -7.58
C ILE A 408 -24.25 8.71 -8.37
N LEU A 409 -24.06 8.00 -9.48
CA LEU A 409 -25.13 7.65 -10.41
C LEU A 409 -26.33 6.94 -9.76
N PRO A 410 -26.17 5.94 -8.87
CA PRO A 410 -27.31 5.36 -8.14
C PRO A 410 -28.14 6.38 -7.34
N ILE A 411 -27.50 7.38 -6.74
CA ILE A 411 -28.21 8.42 -5.97
C ILE A 411 -28.93 9.39 -6.92
N LYS A 412 -28.30 9.76 -8.05
CA LYS A 412 -28.96 10.54 -9.11
C LYS A 412 -30.21 9.85 -9.63
N LEU A 413 -30.14 8.55 -9.85
CA LEU A 413 -31.28 7.74 -10.30
C LEU A 413 -32.42 7.76 -9.28
N ASN A 414 -32.11 7.65 -7.98
CA ASN A 414 -33.09 7.77 -6.90
C ASN A 414 -33.75 9.16 -6.87
N LEU A 415 -32.95 10.22 -7.02
CA LEU A 415 -33.46 11.59 -7.10
C LEU A 415 -34.43 11.75 -8.28
N VAL A 416 -34.04 11.31 -9.47
CA VAL A 416 -34.87 11.35 -10.68
C VAL A 416 -36.17 10.58 -10.48
N LEU A 417 -36.12 9.39 -9.87
CA LEU A 417 -37.30 8.62 -9.54
C LEU A 417 -38.25 9.40 -8.63
N PHE A 418 -37.74 9.95 -7.51
CA PHE A 418 -38.60 10.69 -6.58
C PHE A 418 -39.18 11.96 -7.19
N VAL A 419 -38.40 12.73 -7.96
CA VAL A 419 -38.90 13.93 -8.66
C VAL A 419 -39.96 13.54 -9.69
N ALA A 420 -39.76 12.45 -10.44
CA ALA A 420 -40.75 11.94 -11.39
C ALA A 420 -42.04 11.50 -10.70
N ILE A 421 -41.97 10.87 -9.52
CA ILE A 421 -43.15 10.52 -8.71
C ILE A 421 -43.87 11.80 -8.24
N VAL A 422 -43.15 12.80 -7.71
CA VAL A 422 -43.79 14.07 -7.31
C VAL A 422 -44.52 14.72 -8.49
N ALA A 423 -43.91 14.74 -9.68
CA ALA A 423 -44.53 15.25 -10.89
C ALA A 423 -45.71 14.38 -11.41
N LEU A 424 -45.73 13.07 -11.16
CA LEU A 424 -46.88 12.20 -11.47
C LEU A 424 -48.12 12.58 -10.66
N TYR A 425 -47.94 12.90 -9.38
CA TYR A 425 -49.03 13.31 -8.48
C TYR A 425 -49.37 14.80 -8.57
N GLY A 426 -48.52 15.60 -9.22
CA GLY A 426 -48.75 17.03 -9.41
C GLY A 426 -49.92 17.37 -10.33
N LYS A 427 -50.36 18.64 -10.28
CA LYS A 427 -51.43 19.17 -11.12
C LYS A 427 -51.05 19.06 -12.60
N GLN A 428 -51.74 18.19 -13.32
CA GLN A 428 -51.50 17.94 -14.74
C GLN A 428 -52.17 19.02 -15.61
N ILE A 429 -51.40 19.57 -16.55
CA ILE A 429 -51.84 20.41 -17.66
C ILE A 429 -51.93 19.49 -18.88
N SER A 430 -53.12 19.34 -19.44
CA SER A 430 -53.35 18.55 -20.64
C SER A 430 -53.17 19.43 -21.87
N LEU A 431 -52.11 19.17 -22.63
CA LEU A 431 -51.92 19.71 -23.98
C LEU A 431 -52.38 18.65 -24.99
N GLN A 432 -53.24 19.06 -25.92
CA GLN A 432 -53.61 18.24 -27.07
C GLN A 432 -52.94 18.83 -28.30
N PHE A 433 -52.06 18.04 -28.92
CA PHE A 433 -51.47 18.34 -30.20
C PHE A 433 -52.02 17.35 -31.22
N THR A 434 -52.63 17.86 -32.29
CA THR A 434 -53.11 17.06 -33.42
C THR A 434 -52.16 17.27 -34.59
N LEU A 435 -51.40 16.22 -34.94
CA LEU A 435 -50.56 16.24 -36.14
C LEU A 435 -51.43 15.99 -37.38
N PRO A 436 -51.22 16.72 -38.50
CA PRO A 436 -51.90 16.43 -39.76
C PRO A 436 -51.69 14.97 -40.17
N GLN A 437 -52.75 14.30 -40.65
CA GLN A 437 -52.72 12.85 -40.94
C GLN A 437 -51.66 12.46 -41.97
N TRP A 438 -51.31 13.35 -42.91
CA TRP A 438 -50.26 13.14 -43.90
C TRP A 438 -48.85 13.34 -43.34
N LEU A 439 -48.69 14.23 -42.35
CA LEU A 439 -47.42 14.61 -41.76
C LEU A 439 -47.00 13.67 -40.62
N ALA A 440 -47.96 13.11 -39.88
CA ALA A 440 -47.68 12.28 -38.71
C ALA A 440 -46.86 11.00 -39.03
N PRO A 441 -47.15 10.20 -40.08
CA PRO A 441 -46.32 9.04 -40.43
C PRO A 441 -44.90 9.43 -40.84
N TRP A 442 -44.75 10.55 -41.55
CA TRP A 442 -43.46 11.10 -41.94
C TRP A 442 -42.62 11.51 -40.72
N LEU A 443 -43.15 12.36 -39.83
CA LEU A 443 -42.44 12.80 -38.62
C LEU A 443 -42.08 11.62 -37.71
N LYS A 444 -42.98 10.65 -37.59
CA LYS A 444 -42.74 9.40 -36.86
C LYS A 444 -41.62 8.57 -37.52
N GLY A 445 -41.65 8.39 -38.84
CA GLY A 445 -40.60 7.70 -39.59
C GLY A 445 -39.23 8.37 -39.45
N VAL A 446 -39.19 9.71 -39.58
CA VAL A 446 -37.97 10.51 -39.36
C VAL A 446 -37.46 10.34 -37.93
N LEU A 447 -38.32 10.46 -36.92
CA LEU A 447 -37.94 10.25 -35.53
C LEU A 447 -37.40 8.82 -35.28
N ALA A 448 -38.03 7.80 -35.88
CA ALA A 448 -37.54 6.42 -35.77
C ALA A 448 -36.17 6.25 -36.42
N ALA A 449 -35.96 6.81 -37.62
CA ALA A 449 -34.68 6.75 -38.31
C ALA A 449 -33.58 7.51 -37.54
N LEU A 450 -33.88 8.70 -37.01
CA LEU A 450 -32.95 9.47 -36.19
C LEU A 450 -32.58 8.73 -34.91
N VAL A 451 -33.55 8.13 -34.22
CA VAL A 451 -33.29 7.36 -32.99
C VAL A 451 -32.53 6.08 -33.28
N LEU A 452 -32.86 5.37 -34.36
CA LEU A 452 -32.13 4.17 -34.76
C LEU A 452 -30.68 4.52 -35.10
N GLY A 453 -30.47 5.55 -35.91
CA GLY A 453 -29.13 6.06 -36.25
C GLY A 453 -28.36 6.48 -35.00
N ALA A 454 -28.97 7.27 -34.12
CA ALA A 454 -28.37 7.69 -32.85
C ALA A 454 -28.10 6.53 -31.90
N SER A 455 -28.92 5.47 -31.92
CA SER A 455 -28.73 4.28 -31.08
C SER A 455 -27.59 3.42 -31.59
N VAL A 456 -27.50 3.22 -32.91
CA VAL A 456 -26.37 2.51 -33.55
C VAL A 456 -25.08 3.28 -33.30
N TRP A 457 -25.07 4.59 -33.60
CA TRP A 457 -23.92 5.45 -33.31
C TRP A 457 -23.56 5.44 -31.83
N GLY A 458 -24.55 5.56 -30.94
CA GLY A 458 -24.34 5.55 -29.49
C GLY A 458 -23.75 4.24 -28.99
N VAL A 459 -24.18 3.08 -29.49
CA VAL A 459 -23.57 1.78 -29.13
C VAL A 459 -22.13 1.67 -29.64
N LEU A 460 -21.87 2.09 -30.88
CA LEU A 460 -20.51 2.10 -31.43
C LEU A 460 -19.59 3.02 -30.62
N HIS A 461 -20.04 4.23 -30.33
CA HIS A 461 -19.30 5.22 -29.56
C HIS A 461 -19.08 4.78 -28.11
N LEU A 462 -20.08 4.19 -27.45
CA LEU A 462 -19.89 3.63 -26.10
C LEU A 462 -18.93 2.45 -26.08
N ASN A 463 -18.87 1.64 -27.15
CA ASN A 463 -17.90 0.54 -27.24
C ASN A 463 -16.48 1.08 -27.42
N GLU A 464 -16.30 2.11 -28.25
CA GLU A 464 -15.04 2.84 -28.41
C GLU A 464 -14.59 3.42 -27.07
N LEU A 465 -15.44 4.20 -26.39
CA LEU A 465 -15.15 4.77 -25.07
C LEU A 465 -14.79 3.69 -24.04
N ARG A 466 -15.55 2.58 -24.02
CA ARG A 466 -15.32 1.48 -23.07
C ARG A 466 -13.97 0.81 -23.30
N ASN A 467 -13.59 0.58 -24.56
CA ASN A 467 -12.30 -0.02 -24.89
C ASN A 467 -11.16 0.96 -24.59
N ALA A 468 -11.30 2.21 -25.00
CA ALA A 468 -10.33 3.26 -24.71
C ALA A 468 -10.11 3.44 -23.19
N SER A 469 -11.16 3.38 -22.35
CA SER A 469 -11.00 3.45 -20.89
C SER A 469 -10.22 2.27 -20.31
N LYS A 470 -10.27 1.09 -20.94
CA LYS A 470 -9.47 -0.07 -20.53
C LYS A 470 -8.01 0.10 -20.95
N THR A 471 -7.77 0.54 -22.17
CA THR A 471 -6.42 0.82 -22.67
C THR A 471 -5.75 1.95 -21.88
N TRP A 472 -6.50 3.01 -21.51
CA TRP A 472 -6.01 4.04 -20.60
C TRP A 472 -5.58 3.44 -19.25
N LYS A 473 -6.39 2.58 -18.63
CA LYS A 473 -6.01 1.89 -17.38
C LYS A 473 -4.75 1.04 -17.56
N GLN A 474 -4.62 0.33 -18.67
CA GLN A 474 -3.41 -0.42 -19.00
C GLN A 474 -2.19 0.48 -19.13
N GLY A 475 -2.31 1.62 -19.81
CA GLY A 475 -1.25 2.63 -19.89
C GLY A 475 -0.81 3.14 -18.53
N LEU A 476 -1.76 3.36 -17.59
CA LEU A 476 -1.43 3.75 -16.22
C LEU A 476 -0.74 2.64 -15.44
N ASP A 477 -1.16 1.38 -15.60
CA ASP A 477 -0.50 0.24 -14.95
C ASP A 477 0.93 0.05 -15.46
N LEU A 478 1.15 0.21 -16.77
CA LEU A 478 2.48 0.20 -17.39
C LEU A 478 3.36 1.33 -16.85
N TYR A 479 2.82 2.55 -16.78
CA TYR A 479 3.51 3.70 -16.18
C TYR A 479 3.94 3.43 -14.73
N ASN A 480 3.02 2.92 -13.90
CA ASN A 480 3.31 2.61 -12.49
C ASN A 480 4.31 1.47 -12.31
N SER A 481 4.41 0.56 -13.28
CA SER A 481 5.43 -0.51 -13.31
C SER A 481 6.80 -0.06 -13.83
N GLY A 482 6.96 1.21 -14.21
CA GLY A 482 8.19 1.77 -14.78
C GLY A 482 8.35 1.59 -16.29
N ASN A 483 7.39 0.95 -16.98
CA ASN A 483 7.43 0.73 -18.41
C ASN A 483 6.87 1.95 -19.17
N ILE A 484 7.66 3.03 -19.21
CA ILE A 484 7.24 4.33 -19.76
C ILE A 484 6.96 4.25 -21.27
N GLU A 485 7.78 3.54 -22.04
CA GLU A 485 7.60 3.44 -23.50
C GLU A 485 6.26 2.78 -23.89
N GLN A 486 5.93 1.63 -23.28
CA GLN A 486 4.65 0.97 -23.56
C GLN A 486 3.46 1.78 -23.04
N SER A 487 3.64 2.51 -21.93
CA SER A 487 2.63 3.43 -21.42
C SER A 487 2.29 4.53 -22.43
N LEU A 488 3.32 5.14 -23.06
CA LEU A 488 3.12 6.15 -24.09
C LEU A 488 2.37 5.62 -25.30
N LEU A 489 2.70 4.41 -25.78
CA LEU A 489 1.97 3.78 -26.90
C LEU A 489 0.49 3.59 -26.57
N ALA A 490 0.17 3.11 -25.36
CA ALA A 490 -1.21 2.96 -24.91
C ALA A 490 -1.94 4.30 -24.80
N TYR A 491 -1.26 5.35 -24.33
CA TYR A 491 -1.85 6.70 -24.27
C TYR A 491 -2.03 7.32 -25.66
N GLU A 492 -1.07 7.17 -26.56
CA GLU A 492 -1.16 7.63 -27.95
C GLU A 492 -2.34 7.00 -28.69
N GLU A 493 -2.57 5.70 -28.50
CA GLU A 493 -3.70 4.97 -29.08
C GLU A 493 -5.05 5.61 -28.72
N VAL A 494 -5.22 6.02 -27.46
CA VAL A 494 -6.51 6.53 -26.96
C VAL A 494 -6.60 8.06 -26.92
N TYR A 495 -5.51 8.77 -27.23
CA TYR A 495 -5.49 10.23 -27.27
C TYR A 495 -6.62 10.85 -28.11
N PRO A 496 -6.94 10.35 -29.33
CA PRO A 496 -8.04 10.92 -30.12
C PRO A 496 -9.41 10.85 -29.44
N VAL A 497 -9.61 9.89 -28.52
CA VAL A 497 -10.86 9.68 -27.78
C VAL A 497 -10.93 10.57 -26.55
N PHE A 498 -9.82 10.73 -25.83
CA PHE A 498 -9.74 11.44 -24.55
C PHE A 498 -8.94 12.75 -24.61
N ASN A 499 -8.74 13.35 -25.78
CA ASN A 499 -8.00 14.62 -25.97
C ASN A 499 -8.60 15.86 -25.27
N ARG A 500 -9.73 15.70 -24.57
CA ARG A 500 -10.39 16.73 -23.75
C ARG A 500 -10.73 16.21 -22.35
N ASP A 501 -10.16 15.09 -21.93
CA ASP A 501 -10.29 14.57 -20.57
C ASP A 501 -9.05 14.99 -19.78
N GLY A 502 -9.25 15.84 -18.77
CA GLY A 502 -8.13 16.43 -18.01
C GLY A 502 -7.29 15.40 -17.26
N ASP A 503 -7.90 14.32 -16.74
CA ASP A 503 -7.18 13.29 -15.99
C ASP A 503 -6.35 12.41 -16.94
N PHE A 504 -6.90 12.05 -18.09
CA PHE A 504 -6.16 11.33 -19.11
C PHE A 504 -4.98 12.16 -19.62
N LEU A 505 -5.21 13.42 -19.98
CA LEU A 505 -4.18 14.32 -20.48
C LEU A 505 -3.08 14.57 -19.43
N THR A 506 -3.43 14.61 -18.14
CA THR A 506 -2.46 14.70 -17.05
C THR A 506 -1.54 13.48 -17.03
N ASN A 507 -2.10 12.27 -17.09
CA ASN A 507 -1.31 11.03 -17.10
C ASN A 507 -0.40 10.95 -18.33
N TYR A 508 -0.94 11.25 -19.51
CA TYR A 508 -0.19 11.21 -20.75
C TYR A 508 0.91 12.29 -20.79
N GLY A 509 0.58 13.53 -20.43
CA GLY A 509 1.53 14.64 -20.38
C GLY A 509 2.66 14.41 -19.37
N LYS A 510 2.35 13.84 -18.20
CA LYS A 510 3.36 13.46 -17.21
C LYS A 510 4.27 12.34 -17.71
N ALA A 511 3.71 11.33 -18.36
CA ALA A 511 4.50 10.25 -18.96
C ALA A 511 5.44 10.78 -20.06
N LEU A 512 4.97 11.70 -20.90
CA LEU A 512 5.81 12.39 -21.91
C LEU A 512 6.94 13.18 -21.26
N SER A 513 6.65 13.92 -20.17
CA SER A 513 7.68 14.66 -19.43
C SER A 513 8.77 13.73 -18.88
N MET A 514 8.37 12.60 -18.29
CA MET A 514 9.30 11.59 -17.77
C MET A 514 10.11 10.87 -18.86
N ALA A 515 9.56 10.73 -20.06
CA ALA A 515 10.27 10.17 -21.21
C ALA A 515 11.26 11.14 -21.86
N GLY A 516 11.34 12.39 -21.38
CA GLY A 516 12.17 13.44 -21.97
C GLY A 516 11.54 14.13 -23.19
N GLU A 517 10.28 13.81 -23.54
CA GLU A 517 9.56 14.41 -24.66
C GLU A 517 8.94 15.77 -24.28
N HIS A 518 9.76 16.67 -23.73
CA HIS A 518 9.32 17.89 -23.04
C HIS A 518 8.44 18.81 -23.90
N GLN A 519 8.73 18.97 -25.19
CA GLN A 519 7.93 19.83 -26.07
C GLN A 519 6.49 19.28 -26.25
N ARG A 520 6.35 17.97 -26.47
CA ARG A 520 5.04 17.31 -26.55
C ARG A 520 4.34 17.30 -25.20
N ALA A 521 5.09 17.09 -24.11
CA ALA A 521 4.56 17.17 -22.75
C ALA A 521 3.93 18.54 -22.49
N ILE A 522 4.60 19.64 -22.86
CA ILE A 522 4.08 21.01 -22.74
C ILE A 522 2.79 21.19 -23.54
N GLU A 523 2.71 20.67 -24.76
CA GLU A 523 1.50 20.76 -25.58
C GLU A 523 0.31 20.03 -24.93
N VAL A 524 0.53 18.79 -24.48
CA VAL A 524 -0.50 17.95 -23.85
C VAL A 524 -0.92 18.51 -22.49
N LEU A 525 0.02 18.95 -21.66
CA LEU A 525 -0.25 19.50 -20.31
C LEU A 525 -0.92 20.89 -20.37
N ASN A 526 -0.58 21.73 -21.35
CA ASN A 526 -1.30 22.98 -21.57
C ASN A 526 -2.73 22.77 -22.08
N GLU A 527 -3.00 21.66 -22.78
CA GLU A 527 -4.37 21.26 -23.07
C GLU A 527 -5.05 20.71 -21.81
N ALA A 528 -4.36 19.89 -21.02
CA ALA A 528 -4.87 19.33 -19.77
C ALA A 528 -5.40 20.41 -18.82
N LYS A 529 -4.61 21.47 -18.58
CA LYS A 529 -4.95 22.55 -17.64
C LYS A 529 -6.21 23.34 -18.00
N LYS A 530 -6.71 23.27 -19.24
CA LYS A 530 -8.00 23.88 -19.64
C LYS A 530 -9.21 23.10 -19.10
N HIS A 531 -9.01 21.81 -18.83
CA HIS A 531 -10.04 20.85 -18.44
C HIS A 531 -9.96 20.50 -16.95
N VAL A 532 -8.75 20.30 -16.42
CA VAL A 532 -8.43 20.13 -14.99
C VAL A 532 -7.06 20.74 -14.76
N ASN A 533 -6.88 21.55 -13.71
CA ASN A 533 -5.54 22.00 -13.30
C ASN A 533 -5.22 21.49 -11.89
N ASN A 534 -3.98 21.06 -11.67
CA ASN A 534 -3.49 20.60 -10.38
C ASN A 534 -1.97 20.67 -10.28
N THR A 535 -1.42 20.31 -9.13
CA THR A 535 0.03 20.37 -8.89
C THR A 535 0.82 19.41 -9.75
N ILE A 536 0.26 18.26 -10.16
CA ILE A 536 0.93 17.30 -11.04
C ILE A 536 1.17 17.94 -12.42
N ILE A 537 0.15 18.57 -12.99
CA ILE A 537 0.26 19.28 -14.26
C ILE A 537 1.29 20.40 -14.16
N GLN A 538 1.20 21.23 -13.10
CA GLN A 538 2.08 22.39 -12.94
C GLN A 538 3.54 22.00 -12.68
N THR A 539 3.80 20.98 -11.87
CA THR A 539 5.17 20.48 -11.65
C THR A 539 5.76 19.85 -12.91
N ALA A 540 4.99 19.03 -13.64
CA ALA A 540 5.46 18.45 -14.91
C ALA A 540 5.66 19.50 -16.02
N LEU A 541 4.85 20.56 -16.06
CA LEU A 541 5.07 21.73 -16.91
C LEU A 541 6.36 22.45 -16.50
N GLY A 542 6.57 22.67 -15.20
CA GLY A 542 7.80 23.25 -14.66
C GLY A 542 9.04 22.46 -15.09
N ASP A 543 9.03 21.14 -14.93
CA ASP A 543 10.14 20.26 -15.32
C ASP A 543 10.42 20.35 -16.82
N SER A 544 9.36 20.30 -17.64
CA SER A 544 9.48 20.35 -19.09
C SER A 544 9.95 21.71 -19.61
N TYR A 545 9.45 22.82 -19.04
CA TYR A 545 9.93 24.16 -19.37
C TYR A 545 11.39 24.35 -18.95
N LYS A 546 11.77 23.87 -17.74
CA LYS A 546 13.15 23.91 -17.23
C LYS A 546 14.10 23.18 -18.18
N ALA A 547 13.74 21.97 -18.61
CA ALA A 547 14.54 21.16 -19.54
C ALA A 547 14.72 21.81 -20.93
N LEU A 548 13.81 22.69 -21.35
CA LEU A 548 13.90 23.46 -22.60
C LEU A 548 14.47 24.87 -22.40
N HIS A 549 15.02 25.18 -21.23
CA HIS A 549 15.54 26.51 -20.86
C HIS A 549 14.53 27.65 -20.94
N ARG A 550 13.23 27.34 -20.80
CA ARG A 550 12.12 28.30 -20.69
C ARG A 550 11.88 28.67 -19.23
N PHE A 551 12.86 29.36 -18.65
CA PHE A 551 12.94 29.53 -17.20
C PHE A 551 11.82 30.38 -16.61
N GLU A 552 11.34 31.41 -17.33
CA GLU A 552 10.22 32.23 -16.87
C GLU A 552 8.95 31.37 -16.70
N GLU A 553 8.60 30.57 -17.71
CA GLU A 553 7.43 29.70 -17.63
C GLU A 553 7.60 28.54 -16.63
N ALA A 554 8.83 28.05 -16.45
CA ALA A 554 9.14 27.03 -15.44
C ALA A 554 8.89 27.56 -14.03
N GLU A 555 9.37 28.77 -13.74
CA GLU A 555 9.19 29.45 -12.47
C GLU A 555 7.70 29.70 -12.17
N GLU A 556 6.95 30.23 -13.16
CA GLU A 556 5.50 30.45 -13.03
C GLU A 556 4.75 29.17 -12.67
N ALA A 557 5.10 28.05 -13.32
CA ALA A 557 4.45 26.77 -13.07
C ALA A 557 4.76 26.21 -11.67
N TYR A 558 6.02 26.25 -11.23
CA TYR A 558 6.38 25.83 -9.87
C TYR A 558 5.77 26.73 -8.79
N LEU A 559 5.76 28.05 -8.99
CA LEU A 559 5.12 29.00 -8.09
C LEU A 559 3.62 28.70 -7.96
N LEU A 560 2.93 28.51 -9.09
CA LEU A 560 1.52 28.18 -9.09
C LEU A 560 1.26 26.85 -8.36
N ALA A 561 2.09 25.82 -8.58
CA ALA A 561 2.01 24.56 -7.85
C ALA A 561 2.20 24.74 -6.33
N SER A 562 3.12 25.62 -5.93
CA SER A 562 3.39 25.92 -4.52
C SER A 562 2.22 26.65 -3.85
N TYR A 563 1.52 27.54 -4.56
CA TYR A 563 0.33 28.21 -4.04
C TYR A 563 -0.89 27.29 -4.02
N MET A 564 -1.02 26.38 -4.99
CA MET A 564 -2.07 25.37 -4.99
C MET A 564 -2.04 24.50 -3.71
N LEU A 565 -0.84 24.13 -3.25
CA LEU A 565 -0.63 23.32 -2.04
C LEU A 565 0.54 23.85 -1.18
N PRO A 566 0.35 24.93 -0.39
CA PRO A 566 1.42 25.63 0.32
C PRO A 566 2.15 24.79 1.37
N GLU A 567 1.45 23.80 1.92
CA GLU A 567 1.97 22.92 2.97
C GLU A 567 2.62 21.64 2.44
N ARG A 568 2.62 21.41 1.11
CA ARG A 568 3.32 20.27 0.50
C ARG A 568 4.79 20.63 0.24
N PHE A 569 5.68 19.73 0.60
CA PHE A 569 7.13 19.90 0.42
C PHE A 569 7.51 19.92 -1.06
N TYR A 570 7.00 18.97 -1.85
CA TYR A 570 7.48 18.71 -3.21
C TYR A 570 7.39 19.91 -4.17
N PRO A 571 6.28 20.68 -4.28
CA PRO A 571 6.26 21.86 -5.16
C PRO A 571 7.27 22.94 -4.78
N LYS A 572 7.46 23.20 -3.48
CA LYS A 572 8.45 24.17 -2.99
C LYS A 572 9.88 23.67 -3.13
N TYR A 573 10.09 22.37 -2.99
CA TYR A 573 11.38 21.71 -3.23
C TYR A 573 11.84 21.92 -4.67
N LEU A 574 10.98 21.63 -5.65
CA LEU A 574 11.30 21.85 -7.06
C LEU A 574 11.62 23.31 -7.35
N LEU A 575 10.93 24.24 -6.68
CA LEU A 575 11.19 25.67 -6.80
C LEU A 575 12.56 26.07 -6.21
N ALA A 576 12.96 25.51 -5.07
CA ALA A 576 14.29 25.75 -4.47
C ALA A 576 15.42 25.21 -5.37
N VAL A 577 15.29 23.98 -5.84
CA VAL A 577 16.25 23.34 -6.77
C VAL A 577 16.31 24.12 -8.09
N PHE A 578 15.18 24.56 -8.63
CA PHE A 578 15.15 25.41 -9.82
C PHE A 578 15.93 26.72 -9.64
N TYR A 579 15.77 27.40 -8.51
CA TYR A 579 16.53 28.64 -8.25
C TYR A 579 18.02 28.38 -8.10
N GLU A 580 18.41 27.28 -7.47
CA GLU A 580 19.81 26.90 -7.38
C GLU A 580 20.41 26.61 -8.77
N GLU A 581 19.79 25.73 -9.56
CA GLU A 581 20.26 25.35 -10.90
C GLU A 581 20.35 26.54 -11.87
N THR A 582 19.52 27.57 -11.67
CA THR A 582 19.53 28.80 -12.47
C THR A 582 20.43 29.91 -11.90
N GLY A 583 21.20 29.63 -10.84
CA GLY A 583 22.15 30.57 -10.23
C GLY A 583 21.52 31.67 -9.37
N GLN A 584 20.27 31.50 -8.96
CA GLN A 584 19.49 32.42 -8.12
C GLN A 584 19.51 31.99 -6.65
N ALA A 585 20.68 31.68 -6.09
CA ALA A 585 20.83 31.15 -4.73
C ALA A 585 20.13 31.99 -3.65
N GLU A 586 20.15 33.31 -3.75
CA GLU A 586 19.44 34.26 -2.87
C GLU A 586 17.92 33.98 -2.75
N ARG A 587 17.31 33.41 -3.80
CA ARG A 587 15.90 33.01 -3.82
C ARG A 587 15.69 31.57 -3.35
N ALA A 588 16.70 30.71 -3.51
CA ALA A 588 16.66 29.31 -3.05
C ALA A 588 16.77 29.21 -1.52
N ILE A 589 17.67 29.96 -0.90
CA ILE A 589 17.95 29.96 0.54
C ILE A 589 16.70 30.11 1.42
N PRO A 590 15.82 31.12 1.24
CA PRO A 590 14.65 31.26 2.12
C PRO A 590 13.68 30.08 2.00
N ILE A 591 13.55 29.47 0.82
CA ILE A 591 12.69 28.30 0.60
C ILE A 591 13.33 27.05 1.19
N ALA A 592 14.63 26.86 1.00
CA ALA A 592 15.40 25.78 1.59
C ALA A 592 15.33 25.83 3.12
N ARG A 593 15.50 27.03 3.70
CA ARG A 593 15.35 27.28 5.15
C ARG A 593 13.94 26.97 5.63
N GLU A 594 12.92 27.43 4.91
CA GLU A 594 11.52 27.12 5.24
C GLU A 594 11.33 25.60 5.29
N LEU A 595 11.70 24.87 4.23
CA LEU A 595 11.48 23.42 4.11
C LEU A 595 12.34 22.60 5.08
N PHE A 596 13.57 23.01 5.35
CA PHE A 596 14.46 22.32 6.30
C PHE A 596 13.86 22.33 7.71
N TYR A 597 13.43 23.50 8.19
CA TYR A 597 12.84 23.66 9.53
C TYR A 597 11.35 23.26 9.60
N LYS A 598 10.65 23.18 8.46
CA LYS A 598 9.23 22.80 8.42
C LYS A 598 9.01 21.39 8.95
N GLU A 599 8.06 21.20 9.84
CA GLU A 599 7.69 19.87 10.30
C GLU A 599 6.84 19.13 9.24
N PRO A 600 7.20 17.88 8.86
CA PRO A 600 6.42 17.10 7.92
C PRO A 600 5.07 16.70 8.50
N ARG A 601 3.99 16.85 7.72
CA ARG A 601 2.65 16.35 8.11
C ARG A 601 2.56 14.82 8.07
N ILE A 602 3.17 14.22 7.05
CA ILE A 602 3.35 12.78 6.86
C ILE A 602 4.83 12.61 6.51
N GLU A 603 5.53 11.77 7.25
CA GLU A 603 6.93 11.51 6.93
C GLU A 603 7.04 10.46 5.87
N SER A 604 7.89 10.76 4.90
CA SER A 604 8.18 9.86 3.80
C SER A 604 9.65 10.01 3.43
N THR A 605 10.18 8.99 2.77
CA THR A 605 11.54 9.03 2.22
C THR A 605 11.75 10.28 1.37
N ALA A 606 10.75 10.63 0.54
CA ALA A 606 10.79 11.86 -0.26
C ALA A 606 10.91 13.15 0.57
N VAL A 607 10.26 13.26 1.74
CA VAL A 607 10.41 14.46 2.59
C VAL A 607 11.80 14.51 3.24
N TYR A 608 12.36 13.36 3.58
CA TYR A 608 13.73 13.27 4.08
C TYR A 608 14.76 13.69 3.03
N GLU A 609 14.67 13.13 1.82
CA GLU A 609 15.51 13.48 0.66
C GLU A 609 15.41 14.98 0.34
N ILE A 610 14.19 15.53 0.34
CA ILE A 610 13.98 16.97 0.17
C ILE A 610 14.74 17.75 1.23
N LYS A 611 14.64 17.38 2.51
CA LYS A 611 15.32 18.09 3.60
C LYS A 611 16.84 18.00 3.52
N GLN A 612 17.40 16.85 3.16
CA GLN A 612 18.84 16.71 2.92
C GLN A 612 19.31 17.61 1.79
N GLU A 613 18.55 17.65 0.69
CA GLU A 613 18.89 18.52 -0.44
C GLU A 613 18.77 20.01 -0.05
N MET A 614 17.80 20.38 0.79
CA MET A 614 17.71 21.74 1.32
C MET A 614 18.88 22.07 2.25
N GLU A 615 19.31 21.12 3.08
CA GLU A 615 20.51 21.26 3.91
C GLU A 615 21.76 21.47 3.07
N ARG A 616 21.92 20.71 1.97
CA ARG A 616 23.01 20.90 1.02
C ARG A 616 23.01 22.30 0.41
N ILE A 617 21.85 22.80 -0.04
CA ILE A 617 21.72 24.17 -0.57
C ILE A 617 22.12 25.20 0.50
N LEU A 618 21.67 25.02 1.75
CA LEU A 618 21.99 25.93 2.85
C LEU A 618 23.49 25.91 3.20
N LEU A 619 24.12 24.74 3.32
CA LEU A 619 25.57 24.62 3.57
C LEU A 619 26.41 25.19 2.42
N THR A 620 25.89 25.21 1.19
CA THR A 620 26.63 25.70 0.02
C THR A 620 26.54 27.22 -0.13
N TYR A 621 25.40 27.82 0.22
CA TYR A 621 25.08 29.21 -0.14
C TYR A 621 24.67 30.12 1.03
N ASP A 622 24.43 29.58 2.23
CA ASP A 622 24.00 30.35 3.41
C ASP A 622 25.10 30.33 4.49
N ASP A 623 25.99 31.32 4.44
CA ASP A 623 27.10 31.48 5.38
C ASP A 623 26.63 31.46 6.85
N SER A 624 25.42 32.00 7.14
CA SER A 624 24.86 32.02 8.50
C SER A 624 24.39 30.65 8.99
N PHE A 625 24.01 29.76 8.07
CA PHE A 625 23.69 28.38 8.39
C PHE A 625 24.96 27.56 8.62
N THR A 626 26.00 27.84 7.83
CA THR A 626 27.32 27.20 7.86
C THR A 626 28.08 27.53 9.15
N GLU A 627 28.18 28.80 9.55
CA GLU A 627 28.79 29.22 10.83
C GLU A 627 28.09 28.63 12.07
N GLY A 628 26.81 28.25 11.96
CA GLY A 628 26.05 27.59 13.03
C GLY A 628 26.13 26.05 13.03
N HIS A 629 26.69 25.45 11.97
CA HIS A 629 26.83 23.99 11.80
C HIS A 629 28.28 23.52 11.69
N GLU A 630 29.27 24.43 11.61
CA GLU A 630 30.71 24.11 11.62
C GLU A 630 31.27 23.67 12.99
N ASP A 631 30.50 23.73 14.08
CA ASP A 631 30.98 23.43 15.44
C ASP A 631 30.65 21.99 15.93
N ARG A 632 30.87 20.98 15.08
CA ARG A 632 30.95 19.56 15.53
C ARG A 632 32.08 18.78 14.85
N ASP A 633 33.26 19.38 14.80
CA ASP A 633 34.48 18.56 14.85
C ASP A 633 34.68 18.11 16.31
N ILE A 634 34.35 16.85 16.58
CA ILE A 634 34.70 16.21 17.86
C ILE A 634 36.20 15.90 17.81
N GLU A 635 37.01 16.89 18.17
CA GLU A 635 38.37 16.64 18.67
C GLU A 635 38.27 15.95 20.03
N GLY A 636 38.33 14.63 20.00
CA GLY A 636 38.48 13.77 21.17
C GLY A 636 39.15 12.48 20.73
N ALA A 637 40.48 12.42 20.86
CA ALA A 637 41.29 11.27 20.50
C ALA A 637 40.86 10.00 21.27
N PHE A 638 40.08 9.13 20.61
CA PHE A 638 39.88 7.73 20.99
C PHE A 638 40.73 6.86 20.06
N ASN A 639 41.57 6.00 20.62
CA ASN A 639 42.42 5.11 19.83
C ASN A 639 41.60 3.92 19.28
N LEU A 640 40.76 4.23 18.29
CA LEU A 640 39.96 3.29 17.51
C LEU A 640 40.66 2.92 16.18
N GLU A 641 41.97 3.20 16.06
CA GLU A 641 42.77 2.96 14.85
C GLU A 641 42.94 1.45 14.51
N ASN A 642 42.52 0.53 15.40
CA ASN A 642 42.73 -0.92 15.26
C ASN A 642 41.43 -1.76 15.19
N LEU A 643 40.34 -1.23 14.63
CA LEU A 643 39.17 -2.07 14.31
C LEU A 643 39.59 -3.21 13.35
N PRO A 644 39.15 -4.46 13.57
CA PRO A 644 39.54 -5.57 12.72
C PRO A 644 38.89 -5.45 11.34
N VAL A 645 39.58 -6.00 10.33
CA VAL A 645 39.02 -6.12 8.99
C VAL A 645 37.89 -7.15 9.06
N GLU A 646 36.67 -6.75 8.72
CA GLU A 646 35.56 -7.66 8.62
C GLU A 646 35.63 -8.42 7.30
N ILE A 647 35.44 -9.73 7.37
CA ILE A 647 35.29 -10.59 6.20
C ILE A 647 33.86 -11.09 6.09
N ASN A 648 33.35 -11.17 4.86
CA ASN A 648 32.11 -11.87 4.61
C ASN A 648 32.28 -13.36 4.96
N ARG A 649 31.26 -13.97 5.60
CA ARG A 649 31.33 -15.38 6.05
C ARG A 649 31.27 -16.39 4.91
N ARG A 650 30.97 -15.94 3.69
CA ARG A 650 31.02 -16.73 2.47
C ARG A 650 32.42 -16.69 1.90
N VAL A 651 33.10 -17.83 1.99
CA VAL A 651 34.45 -18.03 1.46
C VAL A 651 34.43 -19.20 0.50
N VAL A 652 34.96 -19.01 -0.70
CA VAL A 652 35.10 -20.04 -1.73
C VAL A 652 36.47 -20.67 -1.56
N ILE A 653 36.51 -21.97 -1.27
CA ILE A 653 37.74 -22.72 -1.00
C ILE A 653 37.88 -23.82 -2.06
N SER A 654 38.91 -23.76 -2.88
CA SER A 654 39.20 -24.76 -3.91
C SER A 654 40.63 -25.27 -3.81
N GLU A 655 40.77 -26.48 -3.27
CA GLU A 655 42.06 -27.18 -3.18
C GLU A 655 42.62 -27.50 -4.58
N LYS A 656 41.75 -27.91 -5.52
CA LYS A 656 42.15 -28.20 -6.91
C LYS A 656 42.85 -27.01 -7.55
N CYS A 657 42.36 -25.82 -7.28
CA CYS A 657 42.90 -24.59 -7.85
C CYS A 657 43.90 -23.89 -6.93
N ASP A 658 44.24 -24.48 -5.77
CA ASP A 658 45.09 -23.89 -4.71
C ASP A 658 44.68 -22.44 -4.38
N MET A 659 43.37 -22.19 -4.28
CA MET A 659 42.79 -20.84 -4.18
C MET A 659 41.71 -20.73 -3.10
N ILE A 660 41.73 -19.58 -2.41
CA ILE A 660 40.68 -19.13 -1.49
C ILE A 660 40.21 -17.75 -1.93
N ALA A 661 38.93 -17.61 -2.29
CA ALA A 661 38.32 -16.31 -2.59
C ALA A 661 37.40 -15.88 -1.45
N TYR A 662 37.55 -14.65 -1.00
CA TYR A 662 36.75 -14.06 0.09
C TYR A 662 36.49 -12.59 -0.21
N SER A 663 35.59 -11.97 0.54
CA SER A 663 35.42 -10.50 0.51
C SER A 663 35.70 -9.90 1.87
N SER A 664 36.30 -8.70 1.89
CA SER A 664 36.60 -7.98 3.12
C SER A 664 36.33 -6.48 3.00
N ASN A 665 36.03 -5.83 4.12
CA ASN A 665 35.78 -4.38 4.19
C ASN A 665 37.08 -3.55 4.27
N ARG A 666 38.24 -4.15 3.95
CA ARG A 666 39.56 -3.51 4.05
C ARG A 666 39.64 -2.18 3.30
N PHE A 667 38.91 -2.08 2.18
CA PHE A 667 38.81 -0.90 1.33
C PHE A 667 37.42 -0.25 1.44
N HIS A 668 36.89 -0.14 2.65
CA HIS A 668 35.58 0.42 3.01
C HIS A 668 34.37 -0.47 2.64
N ALA A 669 34.22 -0.90 1.39
CA ALA A 669 33.17 -1.86 0.96
C ALA A 669 33.70 -3.30 0.95
N PHE A 670 32.80 -4.30 0.90
CA PHE A 670 33.20 -5.72 0.75
C PHE A 670 33.78 -5.96 -0.64
N ASN A 671 35.10 -5.91 -0.73
CA ASN A 671 35.85 -6.13 -1.96
C ASN A 671 36.41 -7.56 -1.99
N PRO A 672 36.39 -8.25 -3.15
CA PRO A 672 36.84 -9.61 -3.27
C PRO A 672 38.37 -9.67 -3.38
N SER A 673 38.94 -10.65 -2.70
CA SER A 673 40.37 -10.89 -2.56
C SER A 673 40.65 -12.38 -2.73
N LEU A 674 41.89 -12.71 -3.11
CA LEU A 674 42.36 -14.07 -3.30
C LEU A 674 43.54 -14.38 -2.39
N ILE A 675 43.58 -15.63 -1.91
CA ILE A 675 44.77 -16.26 -1.32
C ILE A 675 45.16 -17.43 -2.22
N GLN A 676 46.40 -17.45 -2.68
CA GLN A 676 47.00 -18.56 -3.44
C GLN A 676 48.13 -19.19 -2.64
N GLY A 677 48.41 -20.47 -2.89
CA GLY A 677 49.49 -21.21 -2.21
C GLY A 677 49.11 -21.71 -0.81
N ALA A 678 47.85 -21.55 -0.38
CA ALA A 678 47.42 -21.85 0.98
C ALA A 678 47.36 -23.37 1.29
N PHE A 679 47.23 -24.21 0.27
CA PHE A 679 47.08 -25.67 0.43
C PHE A 679 48.43 -26.40 0.35
N GLY A 680 49.40 -25.85 -0.40
CA GLY A 680 50.78 -26.33 -0.48
C GLY A 680 51.72 -25.86 0.65
N GLY A 681 53.01 -26.17 0.51
CA GLY A 681 54.11 -25.65 1.35
C GLY A 681 54.87 -24.48 0.72
N GLY A 682 54.30 -23.86 -0.32
CA GLY A 682 54.88 -22.70 -1.02
C GLY A 682 54.62 -21.38 -0.29
N GLU A 683 55.07 -20.28 -0.90
CA GLU A 683 54.81 -18.93 -0.41
C GLU A 683 53.34 -18.55 -0.62
N ILE A 684 52.70 -18.01 0.42
CA ILE A 684 51.30 -17.57 0.36
C ILE A 684 51.26 -16.18 -0.27
N THR A 685 50.59 -16.05 -1.40
CA THR A 685 50.36 -14.75 -2.06
C THR A 685 48.92 -14.29 -1.82
N ARG A 686 48.75 -12.98 -1.62
CA ARG A 686 47.44 -12.32 -1.49
C ARG A 686 47.32 -11.27 -2.58
N SER A 687 46.21 -11.27 -3.29
CA SER A 687 45.94 -10.30 -4.35
C SER A 687 44.52 -9.75 -4.21
N ASP A 688 44.42 -8.43 -4.33
CA ASP A 688 43.18 -7.67 -4.39
C ASP A 688 43.00 -7.24 -5.86
N PHE A 689 41.82 -7.44 -6.44
CA PHE A 689 41.65 -7.29 -7.91
C PHE A 689 40.47 -6.40 -8.32
N LEU A 690 39.80 -5.77 -7.35
CA LEU A 690 38.78 -4.74 -7.55
C LEU A 690 38.98 -3.59 -6.55
N GLU A 691 40.20 -3.06 -6.48
CA GLU A 691 40.46 -1.90 -5.63
C GLU A 691 39.62 -0.70 -6.09
N GLN A 692 39.04 0.06 -5.15
CA GLN A 692 38.30 1.32 -5.39
C GLN A 692 36.86 1.21 -5.93
N ILE A 693 36.21 0.04 -5.86
CA ILE A 693 34.78 -0.06 -6.18
C ILE A 693 33.94 0.19 -4.92
N GLU A 694 32.99 1.12 -5.00
CA GLU A 694 32.12 1.50 -3.88
C GLU A 694 31.01 0.47 -3.57
N ASN A 695 30.75 -0.47 -4.49
CA ASN A 695 29.74 -1.52 -4.34
C ASN A 695 30.33 -2.78 -3.68
N ASP A 696 29.48 -3.52 -2.97
CA ASP A 696 29.87 -4.81 -2.40
C ASP A 696 29.87 -5.91 -3.45
N PHE A 697 30.91 -6.73 -3.47
CA PHE A 697 31.07 -7.91 -4.33
C PHE A 697 31.38 -9.14 -3.49
N TYR A 698 30.74 -10.26 -3.81
CA TYR A 698 30.86 -11.51 -3.07
C TYR A 698 31.23 -12.67 -4.00
N PRO A 699 32.27 -13.47 -3.70
CA PRO A 699 32.58 -14.68 -4.44
C PRO A 699 31.63 -15.83 -4.05
N TYR A 700 31.20 -16.60 -5.05
CA TYR A 700 30.25 -17.71 -4.87
C TYR A 700 30.81 -19.08 -5.28
N SER A 701 31.52 -19.16 -6.40
CA SER A 701 32.08 -20.42 -6.90
C SER A 701 33.20 -20.16 -7.90
N ILE A 702 34.08 -21.15 -8.08
CA ILE A 702 35.15 -21.13 -9.07
C ILE A 702 34.94 -22.22 -10.12
N SER A 703 35.28 -21.93 -11.37
CA SER A 703 35.08 -22.84 -12.49
C SER A 703 35.99 -24.06 -12.40
N HIS A 704 35.57 -25.16 -13.03
CA HIS A 704 36.34 -26.41 -13.02
C HIS A 704 37.76 -26.27 -13.61
N ASP A 705 37.94 -25.40 -14.60
CA ASP A 705 39.24 -25.11 -15.22
C ASP A 705 40.08 -24.07 -14.45
N CYS A 706 39.62 -23.64 -13.28
CA CYS A 706 40.28 -22.68 -12.40
C CYS A 706 40.51 -21.30 -13.02
N ARG A 707 39.79 -20.96 -14.10
CA ARG A 707 39.94 -19.69 -14.82
C ARG A 707 38.93 -18.63 -14.41
N LEU A 708 37.69 -19.01 -14.09
CA LEU A 708 36.62 -18.05 -13.81
C LEU A 708 36.14 -18.13 -12.36
N LEU A 709 35.91 -16.97 -11.76
CA LEU A 709 35.28 -16.78 -10.46
C LEU A 709 33.90 -16.15 -10.67
N SER A 710 32.84 -16.75 -10.11
CA SER A 710 31.51 -16.15 -10.13
C SER A 710 31.40 -15.18 -8.96
N LEU A 711 31.18 -13.90 -9.28
CA LEU A 711 30.96 -12.84 -8.31
C LEU A 711 29.51 -12.38 -8.35
N VAL A 712 29.03 -11.88 -7.23
CA VAL A 712 27.73 -11.22 -7.14
C VAL A 712 27.95 -9.83 -6.57
N SER A 713 27.49 -8.81 -7.29
CA SER A 713 27.43 -7.44 -6.77
C SER A 713 26.04 -7.11 -6.27
N GLN A 714 25.97 -6.29 -5.23
CA GLN A 714 24.71 -5.75 -4.70
C GLN A 714 24.65 -4.25 -5.00
N ASN A 715 23.64 -3.81 -5.77
CA ASN A 715 23.48 -2.40 -6.08
C ASN A 715 22.69 -1.71 -4.96
N GLN A 716 23.35 -0.80 -4.23
CA GLN A 716 22.76 0.09 -3.20
C GLN A 716 21.76 -0.62 -2.27
N GLN A 717 22.08 -1.84 -1.86
CA GLN A 717 21.33 -2.67 -0.91
C GLN A 717 19.81 -2.86 -1.16
N SER A 718 19.32 -2.62 -2.39
CA SER A 718 17.93 -2.83 -2.83
C SER A 718 17.42 -4.30 -2.80
N GLY A 719 18.19 -5.23 -2.25
CA GLY A 719 17.95 -6.68 -2.36
C GLY A 719 18.09 -7.23 -3.78
N ARG A 720 18.64 -6.46 -4.72
CA ARG A 720 18.85 -6.88 -6.12
C ARG A 720 20.30 -7.18 -6.38
N PHE A 721 20.54 -8.28 -7.09
CA PHE A 721 21.86 -8.84 -7.28
C PHE A 721 22.23 -8.93 -8.75
N THR A 722 23.50 -8.68 -9.04
CA THR A 722 24.04 -8.80 -10.41
C THR A 722 25.14 -9.83 -10.41
N ILE A 723 25.03 -10.80 -11.32
CA ILE A 723 26.01 -11.89 -11.43
C ILE A 723 27.07 -11.51 -12.46
N HIS A 724 28.33 -11.64 -12.03
CA HIS A 724 29.51 -11.36 -12.83
C HIS A 724 30.39 -12.61 -12.92
N LEU A 725 31.12 -12.72 -14.03
CA LEU A 725 32.21 -13.67 -14.20
C LEU A 725 33.51 -12.87 -14.24
N TYR A 726 34.40 -13.16 -13.30
CA TYR A 726 35.75 -12.60 -13.26
C TYR A 726 36.74 -13.62 -13.80
N ASP A 727 37.52 -13.23 -14.81
CA ASP A 727 38.59 -14.04 -15.39
C ASP A 727 39.88 -13.83 -14.60
N LEU A 728 40.37 -14.90 -13.99
CA LEU A 728 41.56 -14.88 -13.12
C LEU A 728 42.87 -14.79 -13.90
N GLU A 729 42.86 -15.08 -15.20
CA GLU A 729 44.05 -15.01 -16.06
C GLU A 729 44.16 -13.65 -16.75
N ASP A 730 43.04 -13.17 -17.30
CA ASP A 730 42.97 -11.90 -18.03
C ASP A 730 42.67 -10.69 -17.12
N GLU A 731 42.32 -10.93 -15.84
CA GLU A 731 41.89 -9.93 -14.85
C GLU A 731 40.67 -9.08 -15.28
N GLU A 732 39.83 -9.63 -16.17
CA GLU A 732 38.65 -8.95 -16.71
C GLU A 732 37.33 -9.43 -16.07
N MET A 733 36.40 -8.49 -15.85
CA MET A 733 35.04 -8.79 -15.40
C MET A 733 34.05 -8.75 -16.57
N SER A 734 33.14 -9.71 -16.63
CA SER A 734 32.05 -9.76 -17.59
C SER A 734 30.69 -10.00 -16.93
N LEU A 735 29.67 -9.28 -17.41
CA LEU A 735 28.29 -9.41 -16.95
C LEU A 735 27.62 -10.62 -17.62
N ILE A 736 26.83 -11.36 -16.84
CA ILE A 736 25.95 -12.41 -17.38
C ILE A 736 24.59 -11.78 -17.72
N PRO A 737 24.02 -12.03 -18.91
CA PRO A 737 22.65 -11.61 -19.22
C PRO A 737 21.67 -12.21 -18.21
N GLN A 738 20.96 -11.34 -17.48
CA GLN A 738 19.97 -11.70 -16.48
C GLN A 738 18.68 -10.90 -16.69
N PRO A 739 17.50 -11.43 -16.31
CA PRO A 739 16.27 -10.65 -16.28
C PRO A 739 16.42 -9.42 -15.37
N GLU A 740 15.94 -8.25 -15.80
CA GLU A 740 15.98 -7.04 -14.98
C GLU A 740 15.15 -7.23 -13.69
N GLY A 741 15.75 -6.93 -12.54
CA GLY A 741 15.05 -6.88 -11.25
C GLY A 741 15.04 -8.17 -10.41
N SER A 742 15.86 -9.19 -10.74
CA SER A 742 15.80 -10.48 -10.02
C SER A 742 16.41 -10.45 -8.61
N ASP A 743 15.74 -11.12 -7.66
CA ASP A 743 16.29 -11.49 -6.35
C ASP A 743 17.41 -12.55 -6.48
N ASN A 744 18.27 -12.61 -5.46
CA ASN A 744 19.46 -13.46 -5.27
C ASN A 744 19.37 -14.85 -5.90
N GLY A 745 20.42 -15.21 -6.64
CA GLY A 745 20.79 -16.59 -6.93
C GLY A 745 22.08 -16.99 -6.24
N TYR A 746 22.31 -18.29 -6.07
CA TYR A 746 23.62 -18.87 -5.77
C TYR A 746 24.29 -19.29 -7.08
N PRO A 747 25.00 -18.39 -7.81
CA PRO A 747 25.73 -18.77 -9.01
C PRO A 747 26.79 -19.82 -8.66
N MET A 748 26.56 -21.04 -9.13
CA MET A 748 27.44 -22.16 -8.91
C MET A 748 27.87 -22.74 -10.25
N PHE A 749 29.18 -22.85 -10.45
CA PHE A 749 29.72 -23.59 -11.57
C PHE A 749 29.41 -25.08 -11.43
N SER A 750 29.09 -25.71 -12.55
CA SER A 750 29.00 -27.16 -12.63
C SER A 750 30.36 -27.78 -12.29
N SER A 751 30.33 -28.91 -11.59
CA SER A 751 31.54 -29.70 -11.30
C SER A 751 32.23 -30.22 -12.56
N GLN A 752 31.54 -30.23 -13.71
CA GLN A 752 32.03 -30.67 -15.01
C GLN A 752 31.57 -29.73 -16.13
N GLY A 753 32.45 -29.48 -17.11
CA GLY A 753 32.14 -28.68 -18.30
C GLY A 753 31.99 -27.18 -18.03
N HIS A 754 31.26 -26.50 -18.92
CA HIS A 754 31.24 -25.03 -19.00
C HIS A 754 29.90 -24.38 -18.65
N LYS A 755 29.25 -24.83 -17.57
CA LYS A 755 27.93 -24.31 -17.15
C LYS A 755 27.98 -23.62 -15.79
N LEU A 756 27.17 -22.59 -15.63
CA LEU A 756 26.86 -21.91 -14.37
C LEU A 756 25.35 -21.98 -14.14
N ALA A 757 24.90 -22.34 -12.93
CA ALA A 757 23.49 -22.30 -12.57
C ALA A 757 23.24 -21.30 -11.45
N TRP A 758 22.09 -20.65 -11.46
CA TRP A 758 21.62 -19.77 -10.38
C TRP A 758 20.09 -19.73 -10.36
N LEU A 759 19.53 -19.07 -9.36
CA LEU A 759 18.10 -18.77 -9.28
C LEU A 759 17.88 -17.28 -9.55
N ALA A 760 16.86 -16.92 -10.32
CA ALA A 760 16.38 -15.55 -10.48
C ALA A 760 14.88 -15.57 -10.18
N ASP A 761 14.47 -14.83 -9.14
CA ASP A 761 13.09 -14.85 -8.61
C ASP A 761 12.57 -16.27 -8.34
N GLY A 762 13.44 -17.10 -7.78
CA GLY A 762 13.19 -18.51 -7.48
C GLY A 762 13.08 -19.43 -8.71
N LYS A 763 13.39 -18.95 -9.91
CA LYS A 763 13.43 -19.75 -11.14
C LYS A 763 14.86 -20.12 -11.51
N LEU A 764 15.06 -21.40 -11.84
CA LEU A 764 16.35 -21.93 -12.26
C LEU A 764 16.81 -21.34 -13.59
N ASN A 765 18.05 -20.86 -13.63
CA ASN A 765 18.73 -20.41 -14.83
C ASN A 765 20.04 -21.19 -15.00
N ILE A 766 20.40 -21.53 -16.24
CA ILE A 766 21.67 -22.18 -16.56
C ILE A 766 22.31 -21.46 -17.74
N TYR A 767 23.57 -21.06 -17.60
CA TYR A 767 24.35 -20.35 -18.62
C TYR A 767 25.59 -21.14 -18.99
N ASN A 768 25.81 -21.32 -20.29
CA ASN A 768 27.06 -21.87 -20.82
C ASN A 768 28.02 -20.72 -21.10
N TYR A 769 29.04 -20.58 -20.26
CA TYR A 769 29.99 -19.46 -20.33
C TYR A 769 30.99 -19.58 -21.49
N ARG A 770 31.17 -20.78 -22.04
CA ARG A 770 32.02 -20.98 -23.23
C ARG A 770 31.32 -20.57 -24.52
N SER A 771 30.04 -20.94 -24.68
CA SER A 771 29.23 -20.53 -25.83
C SER A 771 28.57 -19.17 -25.66
N ARG A 772 28.64 -18.58 -24.46
CA ARG A 772 27.95 -17.34 -24.04
C ARG A 772 26.43 -17.38 -24.31
N LYS A 773 25.78 -18.49 -23.94
CA LYS A 773 24.33 -18.70 -24.17
C LYS A 773 23.66 -19.30 -22.95
N SER A 774 22.48 -18.77 -22.62
CA SER A 774 21.56 -19.38 -21.64
C SER A 774 20.90 -20.62 -22.24
N LEU A 775 20.69 -21.64 -21.40
CA LEU A 775 19.92 -22.83 -21.77
C LEU A 775 18.43 -22.53 -21.58
N GLU A 776 17.61 -23.06 -22.48
CA GLU A 776 16.15 -22.97 -22.38
C GLU A 776 15.62 -24.00 -21.38
N ILE A 777 14.95 -23.52 -20.33
CA ILE A 777 14.46 -24.34 -19.23
C ILE A 777 12.93 -24.33 -19.24
N VAL A 778 12.31 -25.51 -19.23
CA VAL A 778 10.86 -25.64 -19.06
C VAL A 778 10.54 -25.49 -17.58
N HIS A 779 10.30 -24.26 -17.15
CA HIS A 779 10.02 -23.96 -15.74
C HIS A 779 8.75 -24.65 -15.23
N HIS A 780 8.78 -25.09 -13.97
CA HIS A 780 7.57 -25.52 -13.28
C HIS A 780 6.66 -24.30 -13.05
N PRO A 781 5.35 -24.35 -13.38
CA PRO A 781 4.49 -23.17 -13.39
C PRO A 781 4.19 -22.58 -12.00
N GLU A 782 4.29 -23.40 -10.95
CA GLU A 782 3.80 -23.06 -9.60
C GLU A 782 4.86 -23.16 -8.49
N VAL A 783 6.08 -23.66 -8.78
CA VAL A 783 7.10 -23.91 -7.74
C VAL A 783 8.25 -22.92 -7.89
N LEU A 784 8.52 -22.19 -6.82
CA LEU A 784 9.69 -21.32 -6.69
C LEU A 784 10.70 -21.96 -5.73
N PHE A 785 11.98 -21.79 -6.06
CA PHE A 785 13.11 -22.36 -5.35
C PHE A 785 13.89 -21.29 -4.58
N GLN A 786 14.57 -21.69 -3.52
CA GLN A 786 15.36 -20.81 -2.64
C GLN A 786 16.86 -21.12 -2.67
N ASN A 787 17.22 -22.35 -3.02
CA ASN A 787 18.61 -22.79 -3.13
C ASN A 787 18.78 -23.79 -4.27
N VAL A 788 20.00 -23.85 -4.83
CA VAL A 788 20.37 -24.74 -5.94
C VAL A 788 21.81 -25.24 -5.76
N VAL A 789 22.04 -26.54 -6.00
CA VAL A 789 23.37 -27.16 -5.97
C VAL A 789 23.50 -28.18 -7.10
N TRP A 790 24.69 -28.29 -7.69
CA TRP A 790 24.99 -29.30 -8.72
C TRP A 790 25.17 -30.69 -8.11
N SER A 791 24.77 -31.73 -8.85
CA SER A 791 25.24 -33.09 -8.59
C SER A 791 26.75 -33.21 -8.90
N SER A 792 27.44 -34.15 -8.27
CA SER A 792 28.90 -34.33 -8.41
C SER A 792 29.35 -34.59 -9.85
N ASP A 793 28.51 -35.20 -10.67
CA ASP A 793 28.73 -35.47 -12.10
C ASP A 793 28.29 -34.32 -13.03
N GLY A 794 27.61 -33.30 -12.52
CA GLY A 794 27.08 -32.17 -13.27
C GLY A 794 25.87 -32.49 -14.17
N SER A 795 25.24 -33.66 -14.02
CA SER A 795 24.08 -34.06 -14.84
C SER A 795 22.74 -33.51 -14.32
N ARG A 796 22.67 -33.19 -13.02
CA ARG A 796 21.46 -32.73 -12.32
C ARG A 796 21.76 -31.54 -11.40
N LEU A 797 20.69 -30.85 -11.03
CA LEU A 797 20.67 -29.81 -9.99
C LEU A 797 19.67 -30.20 -8.92
N TYR A 798 20.05 -30.13 -7.65
CA TYR A 798 19.13 -30.28 -6.51
C TYR A 798 18.70 -28.90 -6.01
N MET A 799 17.42 -28.74 -5.69
CA MET A 799 16.84 -27.46 -5.29
C MET A 799 15.87 -27.63 -4.13
N GLN A 800 15.84 -26.63 -3.25
CA GLN A 800 14.86 -26.51 -2.17
C GLN A 800 13.74 -25.56 -2.61
N SER A 801 12.47 -25.98 -2.52
CA SER A 801 11.31 -25.11 -2.77
C SER A 801 10.97 -24.22 -1.57
N ASN A 802 10.07 -23.24 -1.76
CA ASN A 802 9.49 -22.45 -0.66
C ASN A 802 8.69 -23.28 0.36
N SER A 803 8.19 -24.47 -0.03
CA SER A 803 7.58 -25.45 0.88
C SER A 803 8.61 -26.33 1.60
N SER A 804 9.90 -26.06 1.38
CA SER A 804 11.04 -26.84 1.86
C SER A 804 11.10 -28.26 1.30
N ASP A 805 10.38 -28.55 0.21
CA ASP A 805 10.51 -29.80 -0.53
C ASP A 805 11.82 -29.81 -1.31
N ILE A 806 12.35 -31.00 -1.59
CA ILE A 806 13.56 -31.17 -2.39
C ILE A 806 13.18 -31.67 -3.77
N TRP A 807 13.62 -30.92 -4.78
CA TRP A 807 13.43 -31.19 -6.18
C TRP A 807 14.77 -31.41 -6.86
N SER A 808 14.76 -32.07 -8.01
CA SER A 808 15.88 -32.06 -8.94
C SER A 808 15.46 -31.60 -10.32
N TYR A 809 16.44 -31.11 -11.09
CA TYR A 809 16.29 -30.81 -12.51
C TYR A 809 17.38 -31.54 -13.28
N HIS A 810 16.97 -32.33 -14.27
CA HIS A 810 17.87 -33.08 -15.13
C HIS A 810 18.23 -32.27 -16.37
N VAL A 811 19.51 -31.91 -16.50
CA VAL A 811 19.97 -30.90 -17.49
C VAL A 811 19.72 -31.34 -18.94
N VAL A 812 19.97 -32.62 -19.25
CA VAL A 812 19.80 -33.15 -20.61
C VAL A 812 18.33 -33.41 -20.96
N GLN A 813 17.54 -33.88 -19.98
CA GLN A 813 16.12 -34.24 -20.20
C GLN A 813 15.19 -33.03 -20.11
N ASN A 814 15.67 -31.90 -19.58
CA ASN A 814 14.90 -30.67 -19.35
C ASN A 814 13.63 -30.92 -18.52
N GLN A 815 13.78 -31.70 -17.43
CA GLN A 815 12.65 -32.16 -16.63
C GLN A 815 12.93 -31.95 -15.13
N PHE A 816 11.90 -31.46 -14.42
CA PHE A 816 11.87 -31.40 -12.97
C PHE A 816 11.33 -32.70 -12.38
N GLU A 817 11.94 -33.15 -11.28
CA GLU A 817 11.55 -34.33 -10.51
C GLU A 817 11.44 -33.96 -9.04
N HIS A 818 10.31 -34.28 -8.40
CA HIS A 818 10.11 -34.07 -6.98
C HIS A 818 10.71 -35.26 -6.21
N LEU A 819 11.78 -35.03 -5.45
CA LEU A 819 12.56 -36.11 -4.83
C LEU A 819 12.11 -36.42 -3.40
N TRP A 820 11.84 -35.40 -2.58
CA TRP A 820 11.48 -35.59 -1.18
C TRP A 820 10.50 -34.52 -0.69
N ARG A 821 9.45 -34.96 0.01
CA ARG A 821 8.42 -34.08 0.57
C ARG A 821 8.73 -33.70 2.00
N SER A 822 8.72 -32.40 2.27
CA SER A 822 8.85 -31.88 3.62
C SER A 822 7.58 -32.11 4.45
N PRO A 823 7.68 -32.72 5.64
CA PRO A 823 6.51 -32.88 6.51
C PRO A 823 6.10 -31.59 7.22
N ALA A 824 7.01 -30.61 7.31
CA ALA A 824 6.76 -29.28 7.86
C ALA A 824 7.64 -28.23 7.17
N PRO A 825 7.26 -26.94 7.17
CA PRO A 825 8.13 -25.87 6.67
C PRO A 825 9.46 -25.84 7.42
N PHE A 826 10.55 -25.67 6.67
CA PHE A 826 11.92 -25.59 7.16
C PHE A 826 12.50 -24.26 6.67
N TYR A 827 12.54 -23.28 7.57
CA TYR A 827 12.80 -21.85 7.25
C TYR A 827 14.25 -21.55 6.86
N THR A 828 15.18 -22.46 7.12
CA THR A 828 16.61 -22.29 6.79
C THR A 828 17.01 -23.10 5.56
N ASP A 829 18.21 -22.85 5.06
CA ASP A 829 18.85 -23.68 4.03
C ASP A 829 18.99 -25.12 4.55
N ARG A 830 18.38 -26.09 3.85
CA ARG A 830 18.56 -27.53 4.12
C ARG A 830 20.00 -28.00 3.90
N MET A 831 20.85 -27.15 3.36
CA MET A 831 22.25 -27.42 3.04
C MET A 831 22.36 -28.72 2.23
N ILE A 832 21.67 -28.77 1.09
CA ILE A 832 21.71 -29.95 0.23
C ILE A 832 23.14 -30.12 -0.29
N ILE A 833 23.73 -31.29 -0.08
CA ILE A 833 25.10 -31.61 -0.49
C ILE A 833 25.09 -32.93 -1.28
N PRO A 834 25.58 -32.95 -2.53
CA PRO A 834 25.63 -34.18 -3.32
C PRO A 834 26.58 -35.21 -2.69
N SER A 835 26.28 -36.50 -2.85
CA SER A 835 27.26 -37.55 -2.56
C SER A 835 28.43 -37.48 -3.56
N ALA A 836 29.65 -37.70 -3.08
CA ALA A 836 30.83 -37.80 -3.92
C ALA A 836 30.91 -39.12 -4.69
N THR A 837 30.23 -40.16 -4.21
CA THR A 837 30.39 -41.55 -4.66
C THR A 837 29.11 -42.18 -5.21
N ASP A 838 27.94 -41.79 -4.70
CA ASP A 838 26.64 -42.36 -5.10
C ASP A 838 25.87 -41.41 -6.02
N GLU A 839 25.71 -41.81 -7.28
CA GLU A 839 24.94 -41.05 -8.26
C GLU A 839 23.46 -40.96 -7.85
N GLY A 840 22.87 -39.76 -7.89
CA GLY A 840 21.47 -39.54 -7.51
C GLY A 840 21.20 -39.41 -6.00
N SER A 841 22.19 -39.66 -5.15
CA SER A 841 22.10 -39.46 -3.69
C SER A 841 22.67 -38.10 -3.26
N PHE A 842 22.12 -37.58 -2.16
CA PHE A 842 22.57 -36.34 -1.53
C PHE A 842 22.28 -36.37 -0.03
N TYR A 843 23.02 -35.56 0.72
CA TYR A 843 22.83 -35.31 2.14
C TYR A 843 22.07 -34.00 2.32
N PHE A 844 21.25 -33.93 3.36
CA PHE A 844 20.51 -32.72 3.71
C PHE A 844 20.18 -32.67 5.19
N LEU A 845 19.92 -31.48 5.69
CA LEU A 845 19.44 -31.23 7.04
C LEU A 845 17.92 -31.40 7.11
N SER A 846 17.47 -32.09 8.15
CA SER A 846 16.05 -32.19 8.47
C SER A 846 15.86 -32.42 9.96
N ASP A 847 14.70 -32.04 10.46
CA ASP A 847 14.21 -32.24 11.82
C ASP A 847 12.88 -33.02 11.79
N HIS A 848 12.60 -33.75 10.71
CA HIS A 848 11.33 -34.46 10.59
C HIS A 848 11.12 -35.55 11.64
N GLU A 849 12.19 -36.23 12.07
CA GLU A 849 12.14 -37.29 13.10
C GLU A 849 12.72 -36.84 14.46
N SER A 850 13.13 -35.58 14.61
CA SER A 850 13.82 -35.08 15.81
C SER A 850 13.42 -33.63 16.16
N ASN A 851 13.70 -33.17 17.38
CA ASN A 851 13.54 -31.76 17.71
C ASN A 851 14.69 -30.89 17.16
N VAL A 852 15.88 -31.46 16.96
CA VAL A 852 17.06 -30.75 16.43
C VAL A 852 17.36 -31.20 15.01
N ASN A 853 18.06 -30.36 14.25
CA ASN A 853 18.48 -30.66 12.89
C ASN A 853 19.49 -31.82 12.90
N GLN A 854 19.13 -32.91 12.21
CA GLN A 854 19.99 -34.06 11.96
C GLN A 854 20.43 -34.09 10.49
N ILE A 855 21.42 -34.93 10.19
CA ILE A 855 21.90 -35.15 8.82
C ILE A 855 21.28 -36.43 8.28
N TYR A 856 20.56 -36.31 7.16
CA TYR A 856 19.97 -37.43 6.44
C TYR A 856 20.60 -37.59 5.06
N LYS A 857 20.56 -38.81 4.52
CA LYS A 857 20.92 -39.13 3.14
C LYS A 857 19.67 -39.55 2.37
N TYR A 858 19.45 -38.96 1.21
CA TYR A 858 18.42 -39.42 0.28
C TYR A 858 18.86 -40.69 -0.45
N VAL A 859 18.02 -41.72 -0.41
CA VAL A 859 18.30 -43.06 -0.97
C VAL A 859 17.32 -43.48 -2.07
N GLY A 860 16.44 -42.58 -2.52
CA GLY A 860 15.49 -42.83 -3.61
C GLY A 860 14.04 -43.03 -3.16
N GLU A 861 13.10 -42.93 -4.12
CA GLU A 861 11.65 -43.14 -3.92
C GLU A 861 11.01 -42.29 -2.81
N GLY A 862 11.59 -41.15 -2.47
CA GLY A 862 11.10 -40.29 -1.38
C GLY A 862 11.59 -40.68 0.01
N ASN A 863 12.48 -41.67 0.12
CA ASN A 863 13.03 -42.14 1.39
C ASN A 863 14.34 -41.43 1.75
N ALA A 864 14.53 -41.20 3.05
CA ALA A 864 15.74 -40.62 3.61
C ALA A 864 16.21 -41.45 4.82
N GLU A 865 17.51 -41.69 4.92
CA GLU A 865 18.14 -42.44 6.00
C GLU A 865 18.86 -41.49 6.96
N LEU A 866 18.68 -41.67 8.27
CA LEU A 866 19.39 -40.90 9.28
C LEU A 866 20.87 -41.31 9.32
N ILE A 867 21.77 -40.35 9.15
CA ILE A 867 23.21 -40.61 9.07
C ILE A 867 23.96 -40.13 10.30
N VAL A 868 23.60 -38.97 10.84
CA VAL A 868 24.25 -38.42 12.04
C VAL A 868 23.18 -38.00 13.03
N GLU A 869 23.10 -38.72 14.15
CA GLU A 869 22.23 -38.40 15.28
C GLU A 869 23.02 -37.70 16.39
N SER A 870 22.46 -36.64 16.99
CA SER A 870 22.92 -36.09 18.27
C SER A 870 21.85 -35.18 18.90
N SER A 871 22.05 -34.78 20.15
CA SER A 871 21.17 -33.85 20.89
C SER A 871 21.30 -32.38 20.47
N TYR A 872 22.19 -32.05 19.53
CA TYR A 872 22.49 -30.68 19.10
C TYR A 872 22.19 -30.46 17.62
N ASP A 873 21.87 -29.21 17.26
CA ASP A 873 21.66 -28.80 15.86
C ASP A 873 22.94 -28.95 15.04
N LYS A 874 22.80 -29.58 13.86
CA LYS A 874 23.91 -29.84 12.93
C LYS A 874 23.82 -28.96 11.69
N TYR A 875 24.99 -28.71 11.10
CA TYR A 875 25.13 -28.00 9.84
C TYR A 875 26.13 -28.71 8.94
N LEU A 876 25.81 -28.83 7.66
CA LEU A 876 26.71 -29.45 6.69
C LEU A 876 27.82 -28.46 6.27
N LEU A 877 28.91 -29.00 5.73
CA LEU A 877 29.98 -28.22 5.11
C LEU A 877 29.76 -28.25 3.60
N ARG A 878 29.79 -27.09 2.93
CA ARG A 878 29.33 -26.91 1.54
C ARG A 878 30.25 -27.53 0.47
N TYR A 879 30.43 -28.85 0.51
CA TYR A 879 31.20 -29.64 -0.45
C TYR A 879 30.74 -31.10 -0.51
N PRO A 880 30.92 -31.80 -1.65
CA PRO A 880 30.47 -33.19 -1.80
C PRO A 880 31.01 -34.11 -0.70
N LEU A 881 30.13 -34.89 -0.08
CA LEU A 881 30.49 -35.78 1.03
C LEU A 881 30.77 -37.20 0.57
N ASP A 882 31.75 -37.81 1.19
CA ASP A 882 32.04 -39.24 1.07
C ASP A 882 31.11 -40.03 2.00
N ASN A 883 30.72 -41.23 1.57
CA ASN A 883 29.86 -42.13 2.34
C ASN A 883 30.53 -42.61 3.63
N ASP A 884 31.85 -42.80 3.61
CA ASP A 884 32.60 -43.40 4.72
C ASP A 884 32.97 -42.38 5.82
N VAL A 885 33.10 -41.11 5.44
CA VAL A 885 33.56 -40.04 6.34
C VAL A 885 32.77 -38.76 6.10
N ILE A 886 32.06 -38.32 7.13
CA ILE A 886 31.24 -37.10 7.06
C ILE A 886 31.78 -36.08 8.05
N TYR A 887 32.16 -34.92 7.52
CA TYR A 887 32.51 -33.77 8.33
C TYR A 887 31.31 -32.81 8.41
N TYR A 888 31.01 -32.34 9.60
CA TYR A 888 29.87 -31.47 9.85
C TYR A 888 30.19 -30.51 10.99
N ARG A 889 29.34 -29.50 11.16
CA ARG A 889 29.39 -28.59 12.30
C ARG A 889 28.26 -28.91 13.25
N GLU A 890 28.50 -28.71 14.53
CA GLU A 890 27.53 -28.96 15.59
C GLU A 890 27.48 -27.77 16.53
N ASN A 891 26.28 -27.31 16.87
CA ASN A 891 26.07 -26.22 17.82
C ASN A 891 25.98 -26.77 19.25
N VAL A 892 27.11 -26.74 19.96
CA VAL A 892 27.21 -27.17 21.35
C VAL A 892 27.11 -25.93 22.25
N ASN A 893 25.90 -25.63 22.71
CA ASN A 893 25.63 -24.55 23.68
C ASN A 893 26.17 -23.18 23.22
N GLY A 894 25.96 -22.82 21.95
CA GLY A 894 26.42 -21.55 21.37
C GLY A 894 27.88 -21.58 20.88
N HIS A 895 28.51 -22.75 20.85
CA HIS A 895 29.78 -22.99 20.14
C HIS A 895 29.51 -23.82 18.90
N ILE A 896 29.92 -23.33 17.74
CA ILE A 896 29.79 -24.09 16.49
C ILE A 896 31.12 -24.78 16.24
N VAL A 897 31.21 -26.06 16.61
CA VAL A 897 32.43 -26.86 16.56
C VAL A 897 32.44 -27.80 15.36
N LEU A 898 33.63 -28.22 14.94
CA LEU A 898 33.81 -29.11 13.80
C LEU A 898 33.87 -30.57 14.25
N ARG A 899 33.01 -31.41 13.66
CA ARG A 899 32.89 -32.84 13.95
C ARG A 899 33.20 -33.69 12.73
N LYS A 900 33.69 -34.89 12.99
CA LYS A 900 33.87 -35.97 12.00
C LYS A 900 33.09 -37.19 12.46
N LYS A 901 32.24 -37.74 11.60
CA LYS A 901 31.67 -39.08 11.72
C LYS A 901 32.46 -40.03 10.83
N GLN A 902 32.92 -41.13 11.41
CA GLN A 902 33.51 -42.27 10.70
C GLN A 902 33.01 -43.54 11.40
N ASP A 903 32.47 -44.48 10.63
CA ASP A 903 31.68 -45.60 11.16
C ASP A 903 30.50 -45.10 12.03
N GLU A 904 30.32 -45.67 13.23
CA GLU A 904 29.31 -45.26 14.23
C GLU A 904 29.84 -44.23 15.25
N MET A 905 31.07 -43.73 15.08
CA MET A 905 31.70 -42.81 16.04
C MET A 905 31.81 -41.38 15.50
N SER A 906 31.43 -40.40 16.33
CA SER A 906 31.62 -38.98 16.08
C SER A 906 32.67 -38.38 17.01
N SER A 907 33.65 -37.66 16.46
CA SER A 907 34.75 -37.03 17.20
C SER A 907 34.89 -35.53 16.90
N ASN A 908 35.34 -34.73 17.87
CA ASN A 908 35.76 -33.35 17.64
C ASN A 908 37.12 -33.32 16.92
N ILE A 909 37.27 -32.41 15.95
CA ILE A 909 38.46 -32.32 15.07
C ILE A 909 38.96 -30.88 14.86
N GLY A 910 38.38 -29.91 15.57
CA GLY A 910 38.75 -28.50 15.50
C GLY A 910 38.67 -27.79 16.86
N PRO A 911 38.69 -26.45 16.87
CA PRO A 911 38.51 -25.66 18.08
C PRO A 911 37.23 -26.04 18.85
N GLU A 912 37.33 -26.14 20.17
CA GLU A 912 36.19 -26.43 21.07
C GLU A 912 35.42 -25.18 21.49
N ASN A 913 36.05 -24.01 21.37
CA ASN A 913 35.47 -22.72 21.69
C ASN A 913 35.37 -21.89 20.41
N GLY A 914 34.50 -20.88 20.40
CA GLY A 914 34.27 -20.05 19.21
C GLY A 914 33.19 -20.59 18.25
N VAL A 915 33.23 -20.05 17.03
CA VAL A 915 32.27 -20.33 15.96
C VAL A 915 33.00 -20.61 14.66
N VAL A 916 32.82 -21.83 14.13
CA VAL A 916 33.26 -22.22 12.79
C VAL A 916 32.14 -21.91 11.77
N TYR A 917 32.36 -20.94 10.90
CA TYR A 917 31.41 -20.55 9.85
C TYR A 917 31.47 -21.46 8.62
N GLY A 918 32.65 -22.00 8.32
CA GLY A 918 32.89 -22.90 7.21
C GLY A 918 34.24 -23.58 7.39
N ALA A 919 34.40 -24.77 6.84
CA ALA A 919 35.64 -25.52 6.91
C ALA A 919 35.81 -26.42 5.69
N ARG A 920 37.07 -26.63 5.29
CA ARG A 920 37.50 -27.56 4.25
C ARG A 920 38.60 -28.46 4.81
N PRO A 921 38.43 -29.80 4.79
CA PRO A 921 39.48 -30.73 5.19
C PRO A 921 40.67 -30.66 4.25
N LEU A 922 41.87 -30.82 4.83
CA LEU A 922 43.15 -31.06 4.16
C LEU A 922 43.67 -32.43 4.58
N GLN A 923 44.75 -32.90 3.94
CA GLN A 923 45.42 -34.14 4.36
C GLN A 923 45.91 -34.12 5.83
N ASP A 924 46.29 -32.95 6.34
CA ASP A 924 46.94 -32.76 7.65
C ASP A 924 46.27 -31.68 8.53
N GLY A 925 45.01 -31.32 8.24
CA GLY A 925 44.31 -30.28 8.99
C GLY A 925 43.08 -29.73 8.29
N PHE A 926 42.78 -28.46 8.52
CA PHE A 926 41.63 -27.75 7.91
C PHE A 926 41.98 -26.32 7.53
N ILE A 927 41.33 -25.82 6.50
CA ILE A 927 41.15 -24.38 6.31
C ILE A 927 39.74 -24.02 6.76
N MET A 928 39.60 -23.06 7.65
CA MET A 928 38.31 -22.71 8.24
C MET A 928 38.12 -21.20 8.36
N THR A 929 36.90 -20.74 8.13
CA THR A 929 36.46 -19.42 8.61
C THR A 929 36.00 -19.57 10.05
N TYR A 930 36.68 -18.89 10.97
CA TYR A 930 36.50 -19.06 12.40
C TYR A 930 36.60 -17.74 13.15
N ALA A 931 35.84 -17.61 14.23
CA ALA A 931 35.96 -16.55 15.23
C ALA A 931 36.01 -17.16 16.62
N GLY A 932 36.99 -16.75 17.42
CA GLY A 932 37.04 -17.03 18.84
C GLY A 932 36.51 -15.85 19.63
N LEU A 933 36.65 -15.85 20.96
CA LEU A 933 36.14 -14.77 21.82
C LEU A 933 36.88 -13.43 21.57
N ASN A 934 38.20 -13.53 21.39
CA ASN A 934 39.09 -12.39 21.23
C ASN A 934 39.70 -12.33 19.82
N GLU A 935 39.41 -13.32 18.99
CA GLU A 935 39.85 -13.44 17.62
C GLU A 935 38.69 -13.04 16.70
N PRO A 936 38.77 -11.86 16.05
CA PRO A 936 37.86 -11.49 14.99
C PRO A 936 37.80 -12.56 13.95
N ALA A 937 36.63 -12.68 13.34
CA ALA A 937 36.40 -13.72 12.39
C ALA A 937 37.31 -13.56 11.16
N THR A 938 38.14 -14.56 10.91
CA THR A 938 39.14 -14.58 9.82
C THR A 938 39.23 -15.98 9.21
N ILE A 939 40.17 -16.19 8.29
CA ILE A 939 40.47 -17.47 7.65
C ILE A 939 41.71 -18.07 8.31
N PHE A 940 41.54 -19.22 8.97
CA PHE A 940 42.62 -19.93 9.64
C PHE A 940 43.01 -21.20 8.92
N LYS A 941 44.31 -21.50 8.94
CA LYS A 941 44.85 -22.83 8.69
C LYS A 941 45.07 -23.51 10.04
N TRP A 942 44.34 -24.60 10.31
CA TRP A 942 44.42 -25.39 11.53
C TRP A 942 45.22 -26.66 11.28
N ARG A 943 46.34 -26.85 11.99
CA ARG A 943 47.18 -28.06 11.93
C ARG A 943 47.74 -28.37 13.31
N ASN A 944 47.69 -29.65 13.72
CA ASN A 944 48.27 -30.15 14.98
C ASN A 944 47.91 -29.31 16.23
N GLY A 945 46.68 -28.78 16.31
CA GLY A 945 46.23 -27.96 17.44
C GLY A 945 46.63 -26.49 17.40
N SER A 946 47.32 -26.03 16.35
CA SER A 946 47.71 -24.63 16.16
C SER A 946 46.87 -23.95 15.07
N MET A 947 46.46 -22.70 15.33
CA MET A 947 45.82 -21.80 14.38
C MET A 947 46.84 -20.86 13.76
N HIS A 948 46.89 -20.80 12.45
CA HIS A 948 47.63 -19.79 11.71
C HIS A 948 46.65 -18.90 10.94
N ASP A 949 46.59 -17.61 11.30
CA ASP A 949 45.74 -16.63 10.61
C ASP A 949 46.30 -16.33 9.21
N LEU A 950 45.51 -16.62 8.19
CA LEU A 950 45.87 -16.40 6.80
C LEU A 950 45.64 -14.96 6.33
N LEU A 951 45.01 -14.09 7.13
CA LEU A 951 44.80 -12.67 6.80
C LEU A 951 45.65 -11.70 7.64
N SER A 952 46.19 -12.17 8.77
CA SER A 952 47.02 -11.36 9.67
C SER A 952 46.24 -10.17 10.26
N GLN A 953 45.09 -10.45 10.87
CA GLN A 953 44.25 -9.47 11.55
C GLN A 953 45.00 -8.71 12.65
N PRO A 954 44.65 -7.43 12.91
CA PRO A 954 45.24 -6.69 14.02
C PRO A 954 44.87 -7.34 15.36
N GLU A 955 45.82 -7.37 16.28
CA GLU A 955 45.62 -7.89 17.63
C GLU A 955 44.53 -7.08 18.36
N GLN A 956 43.61 -7.80 19.02
CA GLN A 956 42.48 -7.19 19.71
C GLN A 956 42.67 -7.22 21.22
N VAL A 957 42.08 -6.24 21.89
CA VAL A 957 42.02 -6.20 23.36
C VAL A 957 41.20 -7.39 23.83
N SER A 958 41.82 -8.26 24.63
CA SER A 958 41.21 -9.48 25.12
C SER A 958 40.24 -9.21 26.26
N ILE A 959 39.04 -9.79 26.17
CA ILE A 959 38.07 -9.83 27.27
C ILE A 959 38.03 -11.21 27.92
N ARG A 960 37.51 -11.27 29.14
CA ARG A 960 37.29 -12.54 29.87
C ARG A 960 36.18 -13.36 29.20
N PRO A 961 36.25 -14.70 29.26
CA PRO A 961 35.14 -15.55 28.83
C PRO A 961 33.83 -15.21 29.56
N PRO A 962 32.70 -15.13 28.84
CA PRO A 962 31.42 -14.84 29.47
C PRO A 962 30.98 -15.98 30.38
N GLN A 963 30.24 -15.63 31.44
CA GLN A 963 29.51 -16.63 32.21
C GLN A 963 28.32 -17.14 31.38
N LYS A 964 28.14 -18.46 31.37
CA LYS A 964 27.04 -19.12 30.64
C LYS A 964 25.90 -19.38 31.60
N ILE A 965 24.72 -18.85 31.30
CA ILE A 965 23.53 -18.98 32.15
C ILE A 965 22.51 -19.84 31.41
N LEU A 966 22.15 -20.99 31.98
CA LEU A 966 21.21 -21.93 31.37
C LEU A 966 19.78 -21.61 31.84
N ASN A 967 18.85 -21.45 30.90
CA ASN A 967 17.43 -21.29 31.24
C ASN A 967 16.72 -22.64 31.45
N GLU A 968 15.44 -22.58 31.83
CA GLU A 968 14.59 -23.76 32.08
C GLU A 968 14.39 -24.64 30.85
N ASN A 969 14.61 -24.12 29.64
CA ASN A 969 14.50 -24.87 28.39
C ASN A 969 15.83 -25.43 27.89
N GLY A 970 16.94 -25.15 28.58
CA GLY A 970 18.27 -25.59 28.19
C GLY A 970 18.98 -24.65 27.19
N MET A 971 18.46 -23.44 26.97
CA MET A 971 19.15 -22.40 26.20
C MET A 971 20.22 -21.71 27.04
N VAL A 972 21.33 -21.35 26.42
CA VAL A 972 22.43 -20.62 27.08
C VAL A 972 22.35 -19.13 26.75
N HIS A 973 22.26 -18.29 27.77
CA HIS A 973 22.51 -16.84 27.70
C HIS A 973 23.97 -16.54 28.06
N LEU A 974 24.48 -15.42 27.57
CA LEU A 974 25.87 -15.02 27.77
C LEU A 974 25.95 -13.74 28.60
N LEU A 975 26.66 -13.81 29.74
CA LEU A 975 26.92 -12.69 30.63
C LEU A 975 28.40 -12.29 30.54
N TYR A 976 28.68 -11.17 29.91
CA TYR A 976 30.02 -10.61 29.81
C TYR A 976 30.25 -9.60 30.95
N LEU A 977 31.36 -9.78 31.67
CA LEU A 977 31.75 -8.91 32.76
C LEU A 977 33.07 -8.20 32.42
N PRO A 978 33.18 -6.89 32.70
CA PRO A 978 34.43 -6.16 32.56
C PRO A 978 35.43 -6.60 33.62
N ASP A 979 36.68 -6.11 33.50
CA ASP A 979 37.73 -6.44 34.48
C ASP A 979 37.50 -5.82 35.88
N SER A 980 36.65 -4.79 35.97
CA SER A 980 36.27 -4.10 37.21
C SER A 980 35.49 -5.00 38.19
N GLU A 981 35.74 -4.85 39.50
CA GLU A 981 35.03 -5.59 40.55
C GLU A 981 33.58 -5.08 40.77
N MET A 982 33.24 -3.87 40.32
CA MET A 982 31.88 -3.32 40.41
C MET A 982 31.39 -2.85 39.03
N VAL A 983 30.19 -3.28 38.65
CA VAL A 983 29.52 -2.94 37.39
C VAL A 983 28.31 -2.05 37.69
N SER A 984 28.37 -0.78 37.27
CA SER A 984 27.29 0.20 37.45
C SER A 984 26.44 0.42 36.19
N LYS A 985 26.96 0.06 35.01
CA LYS A 985 26.30 0.20 33.70
C LYS A 985 26.11 -1.17 33.06
N TRP A 986 24.86 -1.52 32.78
CA TRP A 986 24.46 -2.81 32.22
C TRP A 986 23.83 -2.62 30.85
N VAL A 987 24.09 -3.53 29.91
CA VAL A 987 23.49 -3.56 28.57
C VAL A 987 22.80 -4.90 28.37
N LEU A 988 21.49 -4.87 28.11
CA LEU A 988 20.74 -6.01 27.61
C LEU A 988 20.77 -6.01 26.08
N TRP A 989 21.40 -7.02 25.49
CA TRP A 989 21.54 -7.20 24.05
C TRP A 989 20.51 -8.21 23.52
N LEU A 990 19.58 -7.72 22.69
CA LEU A 990 18.58 -8.53 22.00
C LEU A 990 18.93 -8.63 20.52
N HIS A 991 19.36 -9.81 20.09
CA HIS A 991 19.78 -10.07 18.70
C HIS A 991 18.60 -10.05 17.70
N GLY A 992 18.93 -9.98 16.40
CA GLY A 992 17.98 -10.02 15.28
C GLY A 992 17.36 -11.40 15.04
N GLY A 993 16.53 -11.54 14.01
CA GLY A 993 15.89 -12.81 13.66
C GLY A 993 14.36 -12.78 13.67
N PRO A 994 13.67 -13.70 14.39
CA PRO A 994 14.11 -14.27 15.67
C PRO A 994 15.01 -15.51 15.57
N HIS A 995 15.14 -16.13 14.40
CA HIS A 995 15.91 -17.36 14.20
C HIS A 995 17.43 -17.14 14.09
N GLU A 996 18.02 -16.55 15.13
CA GLU A 996 19.47 -16.36 15.27
C GLU A 996 19.94 -16.88 16.64
N GLN A 997 21.24 -16.79 16.93
CA GLN A 997 21.76 -17.10 18.25
C GLN A 997 23.02 -16.27 18.54
N MET A 998 23.06 -15.68 19.72
CA MET A 998 24.28 -15.14 20.33
C MET A 998 25.20 -16.28 20.75
N SER A 999 26.39 -16.29 20.18
CA SER A 999 27.43 -17.29 20.37
C SER A 999 28.65 -16.67 21.07
N VAL A 1000 29.47 -17.49 21.71
CA VAL A 1000 30.73 -17.02 22.30
C VAL A 1000 31.75 -16.80 21.18
N ARG A 1001 31.80 -15.58 20.67
CA ARG A 1001 32.71 -15.13 19.60
C ARG A 1001 32.97 -13.63 19.73
N TYR A 1002 33.99 -13.14 19.07
CA TYR A 1002 34.31 -11.73 18.96
C TYR A 1002 33.12 -11.02 18.29
N HIS A 1003 32.59 -10.04 18.99
CA HIS A 1003 31.47 -9.22 18.54
C HIS A 1003 31.85 -7.76 18.78
N VAL A 1004 32.03 -7.01 17.69
CA VAL A 1004 32.64 -5.68 17.73
C VAL A 1004 31.99 -4.76 18.78
N TYR A 1005 30.66 -4.76 18.88
CA TYR A 1005 29.94 -3.95 19.87
C TYR A 1005 30.10 -4.45 21.31
N ILE A 1006 30.00 -5.76 21.55
CA ILE A 1006 30.03 -6.32 22.91
C ILE A 1006 31.45 -6.25 23.47
N ASN A 1007 32.46 -6.66 22.70
CA ASN A 1007 33.86 -6.58 23.12
C ASN A 1007 34.26 -5.15 23.47
N ASN A 1008 33.87 -4.16 22.64
CA ASN A 1008 34.17 -2.76 22.93
C ASN A 1008 33.41 -2.25 24.17
N LEU A 1009 32.12 -2.54 24.33
CA LEU A 1009 31.36 -2.15 25.53
C LEU A 1009 31.97 -2.75 26.81
N VAL A 1010 32.35 -4.03 26.79
CA VAL A 1010 32.98 -4.69 27.94
C VAL A 1010 34.33 -4.06 28.27
N ASN A 1011 35.15 -3.73 27.26
CA ASN A 1011 36.41 -3.01 27.44
C ASN A 1011 36.21 -1.60 28.01
N GLN A 1012 35.05 -0.97 27.78
CA GLN A 1012 34.66 0.32 28.37
C GLN A 1012 34.02 0.19 29.77
N GLY A 1013 34.00 -1.02 30.35
CA GLY A 1013 33.50 -1.23 31.71
C GLY A 1013 32.01 -1.56 31.83
N TYR A 1014 31.31 -1.83 30.72
CA TYR A 1014 29.90 -2.22 30.74
C TYR A 1014 29.77 -3.73 30.99
N GLY A 1015 28.80 -4.12 31.84
CA GLY A 1015 28.33 -5.51 31.89
C GLY A 1015 27.32 -5.76 30.78
N VAL A 1016 27.47 -6.84 30.00
CA VAL A 1016 26.58 -7.11 28.86
C VAL A 1016 25.88 -8.46 29.04
N ILE A 1017 24.54 -8.43 29.00
CA ILE A 1017 23.66 -9.60 29.02
C ILE A 1017 23.17 -9.83 27.60
N ALA A 1018 23.70 -10.84 26.91
CA ALA A 1018 23.22 -11.24 25.60
C ALA A 1018 22.25 -12.43 25.73
N LEU A 1019 20.96 -12.18 25.51
CA LEU A 1019 19.91 -13.18 25.67
C LEU A 1019 19.63 -13.92 24.36
N ASN A 1020 19.66 -15.25 24.42
CA ASN A 1020 19.05 -16.13 23.43
C ASN A 1020 17.59 -16.42 23.83
N TYR A 1021 16.70 -15.47 23.58
CA TYR A 1021 15.28 -15.56 23.93
C TYR A 1021 14.53 -16.63 23.10
N PRO A 1022 13.34 -17.10 23.50
CA PRO A 1022 12.57 -18.06 22.70
C PRO A 1022 12.41 -17.59 21.25
N GLY A 1023 12.67 -18.46 20.29
CA GLY A 1023 12.77 -18.14 18.86
C GLY A 1023 14.20 -18.28 18.33
N SER A 1024 15.19 -18.16 19.23
CA SER A 1024 16.60 -18.37 18.94
C SER A 1024 16.90 -19.80 18.49
N THR A 1025 17.91 -19.94 17.64
CA THR A 1025 18.42 -21.23 17.14
C THR A 1025 19.35 -21.91 18.13
N GLY A 1026 19.59 -23.22 17.91
CA GLY A 1026 20.68 -23.95 18.56
C GLY A 1026 20.26 -25.01 19.59
N ILE A 1027 18.98 -25.06 19.98
CA ILE A 1027 18.42 -26.16 20.80
C ILE A 1027 17.16 -26.79 20.16
N GLY A 1028 16.99 -26.59 18.85
CA GLY A 1028 15.95 -27.24 18.06
C GLY A 1028 14.64 -26.47 17.86
N ARG A 1029 13.80 -27.04 17.01
CA ARG A 1029 12.59 -26.43 16.41
C ARG A 1029 11.57 -25.93 17.42
N ALA A 1030 11.45 -26.61 18.58
CA ALA A 1030 10.49 -26.23 19.62
C ALA A 1030 10.85 -24.87 20.24
N TYR A 1031 12.12 -24.66 20.58
CA TYR A 1031 12.57 -23.37 21.13
C TYR A 1031 12.68 -22.31 20.06
N GLU A 1032 13.03 -22.68 18.83
CA GLU A 1032 12.96 -21.79 17.65
C GLU A 1032 11.52 -21.38 17.32
N MET A 1033 10.52 -22.05 17.89
CA MET A 1033 9.09 -21.80 17.66
C MET A 1033 8.67 -21.86 16.18
N ARG A 1034 9.32 -22.72 15.40
CA ARG A 1034 9.03 -22.90 13.95
C ARG A 1034 7.56 -23.25 13.72
N GLY A 1035 6.92 -22.57 12.76
CA GLY A 1035 5.55 -22.85 12.33
C GLY A 1035 4.46 -22.09 13.06
N ARG A 1036 4.82 -21.21 14.01
CA ARG A 1036 3.86 -20.31 14.68
C ARG A 1036 3.87 -18.91 14.05
N PRO A 1037 2.71 -18.23 13.91
CA PRO A 1037 2.66 -16.86 13.43
C PRO A 1037 3.40 -15.91 14.38
N VAL A 1038 4.18 -14.96 13.85
CA VAL A 1038 4.95 -13.97 14.64
C VAL A 1038 4.06 -13.24 15.66
N SER A 1039 2.82 -12.90 15.29
CA SER A 1039 1.86 -12.22 16.18
C SER A 1039 1.50 -13.02 17.45
N GLU A 1040 1.68 -14.34 17.45
CA GLU A 1040 1.42 -15.20 18.60
C GLU A 1040 2.68 -15.44 19.46
N LEU A 1041 3.87 -15.11 18.94
CA LEU A 1041 5.16 -15.35 19.59
C LEU A 1041 5.59 -14.22 20.50
N VAL A 1042 5.31 -12.98 20.08
CA VAL A 1042 5.89 -11.76 20.68
C VAL A 1042 5.62 -11.66 22.18
N GLU A 1043 4.40 -11.91 22.63
CA GLU A 1043 4.05 -11.80 24.05
C GLU A 1043 4.83 -12.79 24.92
N TYR A 1044 4.93 -14.04 24.46
CA TYR A 1044 5.69 -15.10 25.13
C TYR A 1044 7.19 -14.77 25.17
N GLN A 1045 7.72 -14.20 24.09
CA GLN A 1045 9.13 -13.77 24.03
C GLN A 1045 9.43 -12.65 25.02
N ILE A 1046 8.56 -11.65 25.14
CA ILE A 1046 8.74 -10.54 26.06
C ILE A 1046 8.68 -11.03 27.51
N GLU A 1047 7.71 -11.88 27.86
CA GLU A 1047 7.63 -12.49 29.20
C GLU A 1047 8.90 -13.28 29.55
N ALA A 1048 9.42 -14.05 28.60
CA ALA A 1048 10.66 -14.81 28.81
C ALA A 1048 11.87 -13.88 29.00
N ILE A 1049 12.02 -12.87 28.14
CA ILE A 1049 13.09 -11.86 28.23
C ILE A 1049 13.04 -11.15 29.58
N GLU A 1050 11.86 -10.72 30.00
CA GLU A 1050 11.64 -10.01 31.25
C GLU A 1050 12.03 -10.87 32.46
N LYS A 1051 11.55 -12.12 32.50
CA LYS A 1051 11.86 -13.09 33.55
C LYS A 1051 13.36 -13.38 33.61
N GLU A 1052 13.99 -13.66 32.47
CA GLU A 1052 15.39 -14.08 32.37
C GLU A 1052 16.34 -12.92 32.68
N ALA A 1053 16.10 -11.72 32.12
CA ALA A 1053 16.91 -10.54 32.40
C ALA A 1053 16.87 -10.17 33.89
N THR A 1054 15.68 -10.16 34.49
CA THR A 1054 15.50 -9.85 35.92
C THR A 1054 16.24 -10.86 36.79
N HIS A 1055 16.08 -12.16 36.51
CA HIS A 1055 16.77 -13.21 37.26
C HIS A 1055 18.30 -13.08 37.19
N ILE A 1056 18.85 -12.76 36.01
CA ILE A 1056 20.28 -12.56 35.83
C ILE A 1056 20.74 -11.34 36.62
N LEU A 1057 20.05 -10.21 36.50
CA LEU A 1057 20.40 -8.97 37.21
C LEU A 1057 20.36 -9.17 38.73
N ASP A 1058 19.30 -9.75 39.29
CA ASP A 1058 19.14 -9.99 40.73
C ASP A 1058 20.23 -10.89 41.33
N SER A 1059 20.87 -11.72 40.51
CA SER A 1059 21.97 -12.60 40.93
C SER A 1059 23.32 -11.89 41.04
N GLN A 1060 23.43 -10.64 40.56
CA GLN A 1060 24.67 -9.86 40.56
C GLN A 1060 24.75 -8.94 41.78
N PRO A 1061 25.97 -8.60 42.26
CA PRO A 1061 26.16 -7.59 43.30
C PRO A 1061 25.79 -6.19 42.76
N ILE A 1062 24.49 -5.86 42.80
CA ILE A 1062 23.92 -4.58 42.33
C ILE A 1062 24.05 -3.52 43.44
N ASN A 1063 24.49 -2.31 43.05
CA ASN A 1063 24.46 -1.13 43.92
C ASN A 1063 23.21 -0.28 43.65
N ALA A 1064 22.79 0.51 44.64
CA ALA A 1064 21.76 1.53 44.46
C ALA A 1064 22.28 2.61 43.48
N GLY A 1065 21.77 2.60 42.24
CA GLY A 1065 22.18 3.53 41.18
C GLY A 1065 22.58 2.88 39.84
N ASN A 1066 22.49 1.55 39.70
CA ASN A 1066 22.80 0.87 38.44
C ASN A 1066 21.85 1.29 37.30
N GLN A 1067 22.40 1.55 36.11
CA GLN A 1067 21.64 1.87 34.91
C GLN A 1067 21.60 0.67 33.96
N LEU A 1068 20.41 0.30 33.49
CA LEU A 1068 20.21 -0.72 32.47
C LEU A 1068 19.88 -0.07 31.14
N TYR A 1069 20.70 -0.31 30.12
CA TYR A 1069 20.44 0.05 28.75
C TYR A 1069 19.99 -1.19 27.97
N VAL A 1070 19.18 -1.00 26.94
CA VAL A 1070 18.78 -2.10 26.03
C VAL A 1070 19.25 -1.76 24.63
N ILE A 1071 19.95 -2.69 23.97
CA ILE A 1071 20.25 -2.63 22.54
C ILE A 1071 19.48 -3.75 21.86
N GLY A 1072 18.55 -3.38 20.98
CA GLY A 1072 17.85 -4.33 20.12
C GLY A 1072 18.26 -4.17 18.67
N VAL A 1073 18.46 -5.29 17.97
CA VAL A 1073 18.82 -5.30 16.55
C VAL A 1073 17.69 -5.91 15.72
N SER A 1074 17.21 -5.24 14.67
CA SER A 1074 16.16 -5.74 13.77
C SER A 1074 14.91 -6.21 14.53
N TYR A 1075 14.57 -7.51 14.52
CA TYR A 1075 13.51 -8.08 15.34
C TYR A 1075 13.70 -7.84 16.85
N GLY A 1076 14.94 -7.87 17.35
CA GLY A 1076 15.27 -7.58 18.74
C GLY A 1076 14.97 -6.14 19.16
N ALA A 1077 15.05 -5.17 18.24
CA ALA A 1077 14.62 -3.78 18.51
C ALA A 1077 13.11 -3.70 18.71
N MET A 1078 12.33 -4.42 17.89
CA MET A 1078 10.88 -4.53 18.09
C MET A 1078 10.54 -5.09 19.48
N LEU A 1079 11.22 -6.15 19.92
CA LEU A 1079 11.06 -6.71 21.27
C LEU A 1079 11.50 -5.72 22.35
N ALA A 1080 12.59 -4.97 22.15
CA ALA A 1080 13.08 -3.98 23.10
C ALA A 1080 12.05 -2.88 23.37
N HIS A 1081 11.39 -2.37 22.32
CA HIS A 1081 10.33 -1.36 22.47
C HIS A 1081 9.15 -1.89 23.28
N LEU A 1082 8.72 -3.13 23.02
CA LEU A 1082 7.60 -3.75 23.71
C LEU A 1082 7.95 -4.13 25.15
N LEU A 1083 9.19 -4.55 25.41
CA LEU A 1083 9.71 -4.77 26.77
C LEU A 1083 9.68 -3.46 27.57
N ALA A 1084 10.18 -2.37 26.98
CA ALA A 1084 10.17 -1.06 27.63
C ALA A 1084 8.75 -0.57 27.95
N GLN A 1085 7.78 -0.89 27.09
CA GLN A 1085 6.38 -0.51 27.28
C GLN A 1085 5.77 -1.10 28.57
N ARG A 1086 6.14 -2.33 28.93
CA ARG A 1086 5.63 -2.98 30.15
C ARG A 1086 6.10 -2.30 31.43
N ASN A 1087 7.27 -1.65 31.39
CA ASN A 1087 7.87 -0.93 32.52
C ASN A 1087 8.06 -1.78 33.79
N GLU A 1088 8.18 -3.10 33.65
CA GLU A 1088 8.46 -4.04 34.74
C GLU A 1088 9.97 -4.08 35.07
N ILE A 1089 10.81 -3.80 34.07
CA ILE A 1089 12.25 -3.58 34.25
C ILE A 1089 12.56 -2.11 33.98
N ASN A 1090 13.28 -1.45 34.90
CA ASN A 1090 13.65 -0.05 34.76
C ASN A 1090 14.76 0.14 33.72
N ILE A 1091 14.37 0.48 32.49
CA ILE A 1091 15.28 0.75 31.37
C ILE A 1091 15.64 2.24 31.35
N ALA A 1092 16.93 2.53 31.47
CA ALA A 1092 17.47 3.89 31.45
C ALA A 1092 17.50 4.48 30.04
N LYS A 1093 17.95 3.71 29.03
CA LYS A 1093 17.99 4.13 27.61
C LYS A 1093 17.86 2.92 26.69
N LEU A 1094 17.33 3.13 25.48
CA LEU A 1094 17.13 2.10 24.47
C LEU A 1094 17.82 2.47 23.16
N VAL A 1095 18.58 1.54 22.57
CA VAL A 1095 19.12 1.66 21.22
C VAL A 1095 18.31 0.74 20.30
N ASP A 1096 17.70 1.35 19.31
CA ASP A 1096 16.98 0.70 18.24
C ASP A 1096 17.89 0.64 17.02
N PHE A 1097 18.44 -0.54 16.74
CA PHE A 1097 19.37 -0.76 15.65
C PHE A 1097 18.65 -1.48 14.50
N SER A 1098 18.30 -0.75 13.45
CA SER A 1098 17.59 -1.25 12.24
C SER A 1098 16.29 -2.00 12.55
N GLY A 1099 15.54 -1.53 13.55
CA GLY A 1099 14.37 -2.24 14.09
C GLY A 1099 13.17 -2.39 13.16
N LEU A 1100 12.43 -3.49 13.35
CA LEU A 1100 11.12 -3.72 12.72
C LEU A 1100 10.00 -2.93 13.42
N TYR A 1101 8.95 -2.59 12.68
CA TYR A 1101 7.76 -1.97 13.26
C TYR A 1101 6.85 -3.01 13.94
N SER A 1102 6.36 -2.65 15.13
CA SER A 1102 5.22 -3.31 15.77
C SER A 1102 4.21 -2.26 16.22
N ALA A 1103 2.92 -2.59 16.06
CA ALA A 1103 1.81 -1.76 16.51
C ALA A 1103 1.70 -1.85 18.05
N ALA A 1104 2.48 -1.03 18.74
CA ALA A 1104 2.34 -0.79 20.17
C ALA A 1104 1.32 0.34 20.41
N ASP A 1105 0.34 0.11 21.30
CA ASP A 1105 -0.69 1.10 21.67
C ASP A 1105 -0.08 2.37 22.29
N HIS A 1106 1.08 2.25 22.95
CA HIS A 1106 1.85 3.34 23.55
C HIS A 1106 3.33 2.94 23.62
N LEU A 1107 4.25 3.89 23.47
CA LEU A 1107 5.69 3.65 23.66
C LEU A 1107 6.13 4.14 25.02
N ALA A 1108 7.05 3.40 25.62
CA ALA A 1108 7.69 3.77 26.88
C ALA A 1108 8.35 5.15 26.80
N ASP A 1109 8.27 5.90 27.88
CA ASP A 1109 8.92 7.20 28.03
C ASP A 1109 10.37 7.01 28.48
N VAL A 1110 11.15 6.35 27.62
CA VAL A 1110 12.59 6.15 27.78
C VAL A 1110 13.32 6.83 26.62
N PRO A 1111 14.51 7.42 26.83
CA PRO A 1111 15.34 7.97 25.77
C PRO A 1111 15.77 6.88 24.78
N LYS A 1112 15.73 7.20 23.48
CA LYS A 1112 15.96 6.25 22.39
C LYS A 1112 16.98 6.76 21.38
N LEU A 1113 17.94 5.91 21.01
CA LEU A 1113 18.83 6.14 19.87
C LEU A 1113 18.41 5.22 18.73
N TYR A 1114 17.97 5.80 17.62
CA TYR A 1114 17.65 5.05 16.40
C TYR A 1114 18.85 5.05 15.47
N ILE A 1115 19.32 3.86 15.07
CA ILE A 1115 20.46 3.69 14.15
C ILE A 1115 19.99 2.82 12.98
N TYR A 1116 20.07 3.31 11.75
CA TYR A 1116 19.71 2.53 10.56
C TYR A 1116 20.37 3.08 9.30
N GLY A 1117 20.55 2.23 8.28
CA GLY A 1117 21.06 2.66 6.97
C GLY A 1117 20.00 3.40 6.14
N ALA A 1118 20.40 4.37 5.31
CA ALA A 1118 19.46 5.11 4.46
C ALA A 1118 18.72 4.21 3.45
N HIS A 1119 19.34 3.08 3.07
CA HIS A 1119 18.77 2.08 2.16
C HIS A 1119 18.24 0.83 2.89
N ASP A 1120 17.93 0.94 4.18
CA ASP A 1120 17.42 -0.17 4.97
C ASP A 1120 15.96 -0.50 4.60
N TYR A 1121 15.67 -1.75 4.21
CA TYR A 1121 14.33 -2.18 3.79
C TYR A 1121 13.27 -2.02 4.89
N VAL A 1122 13.67 -1.96 6.18
CA VAL A 1122 12.70 -1.71 7.27
C VAL A 1122 12.07 -0.32 7.15
N MET A 1123 12.70 0.59 6.40
CA MET A 1123 12.21 1.92 6.11
C MET A 1123 11.16 1.95 4.98
N ASP A 1124 10.94 0.84 4.27
CA ASP A 1124 9.82 0.72 3.33
C ASP A 1124 8.47 0.70 4.06
N ASP A 1125 8.44 0.20 5.31
CA ASP A 1125 7.25 0.22 6.15
C ASP A 1125 6.89 1.66 6.56
N VAL A 1126 5.73 2.12 6.07
CA VAL A 1126 5.19 3.46 6.36
C VAL A 1126 5.01 3.67 7.88
N ASN A 1127 4.59 2.65 8.61
CA ASN A 1127 4.37 2.74 10.05
C ASN A 1127 5.69 2.84 10.82
N ARG A 1128 6.76 2.18 10.32
CA ARG A 1128 8.11 2.32 10.88
C ARG A 1128 8.62 3.74 10.74
N ARG A 1129 8.49 4.33 9.55
CA ARG A 1129 8.88 5.73 9.30
C ARG A 1129 8.12 6.71 10.20
N GLU A 1130 6.82 6.51 10.31
CA GLU A 1130 5.95 7.34 11.14
C GLU A 1130 6.27 7.22 12.63
N LEU A 1131 6.58 6.00 13.11
CA LEU A 1131 7.06 5.72 14.45
C LEU A 1131 8.33 6.52 14.79
N ILE A 1132 9.37 6.40 13.94
CA ILE A 1132 10.65 7.08 14.14
C ILE A 1132 10.46 8.59 14.13
N ARG A 1133 9.60 9.13 13.24
CA ARG A 1133 9.29 10.56 13.27
C ARG A 1133 8.72 10.96 14.62
N ARG A 1134 7.62 10.32 15.03
CA ARG A 1134 6.90 10.72 16.25
C ARG A 1134 7.84 10.73 17.45
N GLU A 1135 8.72 9.74 17.52
CA GLU A 1135 9.67 9.62 18.62
C GLU A 1135 10.83 10.63 18.52
N ARG A 1136 11.23 11.09 17.33
CA ARG A 1136 12.27 12.13 17.17
C ARG A 1136 11.91 13.45 17.85
N GLN A 1137 10.62 13.75 18.00
CA GLN A 1137 10.15 14.97 18.67
C GLN A 1137 10.26 14.91 20.21
N ARG A 1138 10.56 13.74 20.80
CA ARG A 1138 10.70 13.61 22.25
C ARG A 1138 12.11 14.00 22.70
N ALA A 1139 12.20 14.72 23.81
CA ALA A 1139 13.48 15.06 24.45
C ALA A 1139 14.27 13.78 24.78
N GLY A 1140 15.59 13.84 24.64
CA GLY A 1140 16.48 12.68 24.87
C GLY A 1140 16.60 11.70 23.70
N ASN A 1141 15.67 11.70 22.73
CA ASN A 1141 15.75 10.81 21.57
C ASN A 1141 16.72 11.34 20.50
N ARG A 1142 17.51 10.44 19.91
CA ARG A 1142 18.51 10.71 18.87
C ARG A 1142 18.33 9.77 17.68
N ARG A 1143 18.85 10.17 16.53
CA ARG A 1143 18.80 9.37 15.30
C ARG A 1143 20.10 9.51 14.52
N VAL A 1144 20.65 8.37 14.12
CA VAL A 1144 21.84 8.23 13.29
C VAL A 1144 21.42 7.48 12.02
N VAL A 1145 21.50 8.16 10.89
CA VAL A 1145 21.25 7.57 9.57
C VAL A 1145 22.59 7.40 8.89
N ILE A 1146 22.86 6.19 8.39
CA ILE A 1146 24.11 5.89 7.69
C ILE A 1146 23.82 5.83 6.18
N GLU A 1147 24.26 6.85 5.46
CA GLU A 1147 23.82 7.10 4.08
C GLU A 1147 24.24 6.02 3.08
N ASP A 1148 25.42 5.41 3.25
CA ASP A 1148 25.96 4.40 2.33
C ASP A 1148 25.78 2.94 2.82
N GLU A 1149 24.82 2.72 3.72
CA GLU A 1149 24.45 1.42 4.26
C GLU A 1149 22.94 1.17 4.13
N GLY A 1150 22.55 -0.10 4.23
CA GLY A 1150 21.17 -0.53 4.34
C GLY A 1150 20.94 -1.32 5.62
N HIS A 1151 20.34 -2.51 5.54
CA HIS A 1151 19.97 -3.28 6.74
C HIS A 1151 21.16 -3.89 7.48
N VAL A 1152 22.25 -4.15 6.76
CA VAL A 1152 23.50 -4.65 7.35
C VAL A 1152 24.54 -3.55 7.21
N ILE A 1153 25.21 -3.23 8.31
CA ILE A 1153 26.28 -2.23 8.35
C ILE A 1153 27.61 -2.95 8.55
N HIS A 1154 28.48 -2.86 7.55
CA HIS A 1154 29.77 -3.55 7.53
C HIS A 1154 30.93 -2.64 7.14
N ARG A 1155 30.70 -1.41 6.69
CA ARG A 1155 31.79 -0.50 6.33
C ARG A 1155 32.49 -0.02 7.60
N SER A 1156 33.82 -0.13 7.64
CA SER A 1156 34.61 0.11 8.87
C SER A 1156 34.40 1.52 9.46
N ARG A 1157 34.25 2.54 8.59
CA ARG A 1157 33.99 3.93 9.02
C ARG A 1157 32.65 4.08 9.74
N ASN A 1158 31.64 3.34 9.30
CA ASN A 1158 30.29 3.40 9.83
C ASN A 1158 30.19 2.64 11.15
N ILE A 1159 30.85 1.48 11.25
CA ILE A 1159 30.97 0.74 12.51
C ILE A 1159 31.60 1.62 13.60
N HIS A 1160 32.65 2.35 13.24
CA HIS A 1160 33.32 3.30 14.13
C HIS A 1160 32.36 4.41 14.61
N GLN A 1161 31.69 5.08 13.67
CA GLN A 1161 30.72 6.13 13.96
C GLN A 1161 29.61 5.62 14.90
N ILE A 1162 29.06 4.44 14.63
CA ILE A 1162 27.98 3.84 15.43
C ILE A 1162 28.44 3.56 16.86
N LEU A 1163 29.66 3.02 17.04
CA LEU A 1163 30.21 2.78 18.37
C LEU A 1163 30.33 4.09 19.17
N GLN A 1164 30.82 5.15 18.53
CA GLN A 1164 30.93 6.47 19.16
C GLN A 1164 29.56 7.02 19.54
N GLU A 1165 28.56 6.91 18.66
CA GLU A 1165 27.20 7.38 18.92
C GLU A 1165 26.51 6.61 20.04
N ILE A 1166 26.69 5.27 20.11
CA ILE A 1166 26.16 4.45 21.20
C ILE A 1166 26.77 4.88 22.54
N LEU A 1167 28.10 5.04 22.60
CA LEU A 1167 28.78 5.44 23.83
C LEU A 1167 28.40 6.86 24.25
N ALA A 1168 28.40 7.82 23.31
CA ALA A 1168 28.00 9.20 23.56
C ALA A 1168 26.54 9.30 24.01
N PHE A 1169 25.67 8.44 23.49
CA PHE A 1169 24.30 8.35 23.93
C PHE A 1169 24.16 7.75 25.32
N PHE A 1170 24.93 6.72 25.67
CA PHE A 1170 24.93 6.17 27.02
C PHE A 1170 25.46 7.15 28.07
N ASP A 1171 26.51 7.89 27.74
CA ASP A 1171 27.17 8.82 28.67
C ASP A 1171 26.48 10.18 28.83
N SER A 1172 25.48 10.51 28.00
CA SER A 1172 24.78 11.79 28.14
C SER A 1172 23.96 11.86 29.45
N GLU A 1173 24.33 12.76 30.36
CA GLU A 1173 23.43 13.18 31.45
C GLU A 1173 22.31 14.05 30.85
N GLU A 1174 21.04 13.76 31.17
CA GLU A 1174 19.94 14.55 30.60
C GLU A 1174 19.92 15.99 31.15
N ILE A 1175 19.72 16.95 30.23
CA ILE A 1175 19.42 18.36 30.49
C ILE A 1175 17.90 18.54 30.57
#